data_AF-A0ABD3RTQ6-F1
#
_entry.id   AF-A0ABD3RTQ6-F1
#
_cell.length_a   1.000
_cell.length_b   1.000
_cell.length_c   1.000
_cell.angle_alpha   90.00
_cell.angle_beta   90.00
_cell.angle_gamma   90.00
#
_symmetry.space_group_name_H-M   'P 1'
#
loop_
_entity.id
_entity.type
_entity.pdbx_description
1 polymer ?
#
loop_
_entity_poly.entity_id
_entity_poly.type
_entity_poly.pdbx_seq_one_letter_code
_entity_poly.pdbx_strand_id
1 'polypeptide(L)'
;MKKDNWANEFYAAMNLFKPIRMDIQNRIDARTLILAQVEQLLRELLQRQVQGREQLKDKANILLLGAMVHAERGETKKALGECEMADKLVAAIREFLLMSYKPVALDRIRIGKQNRINKLKRKNYTREEIEVLLWSSRIASGVFQPWIDEEVRAYNFSPDKPWEDPDCVLKPLKLSKEQRVRFCKWARPSEIIAMRDKKTPKPLRNITMIKAITPDTIKQSCVSDCSFIAGICVAAEFERRFDRRLVTSLIHPQSPDTGMPIYNEKGVYIVKLWFNGVERRVLVDDLLPVDENGELLCSHTENNDGCLELWVPILEKAYMKLCGGYDFPGSNSGVDLFCLTGWIPERIYFPEDPDDVKDFESTPDRVWERLLDAYKYGDYLTTVSTSWDLKEEEATEMGLFTGHAYAVLRIFQSSNGTKLLQLKNPWASKITKLTDVWRIMRTQGWTGRFSAQDKHSWSDPAFCEEVGYDASSSATDDNGIFWMSWDDVLLYLCNIHVSWNPELFDFRTEVHARWDANVGPEDDSYNLSHNPQYTITLSEEAIRSKASLWLLLSRHVTKQEQENGVVSDFLTLHIHRIKDENQLVFSPDSNRILEGIYTNNQHVLVRYDAESSENQVLSIVLSHDMKSHDVGYTLSCYCTKEFKLGRPKLDFALRQTILGS
;
A
#
# COMPACT_ATOMS: atom_id res chain seq x y z
N MET A 1 -5.38 42.33 37.09
CA MET A 1 -6.85 42.25 36.94
C MET A 1 -7.20 41.98 35.49
N LYS A 2 -7.47 40.73 35.12
CA LYS A 2 -8.15 40.24 33.89
C LYS A 2 -8.27 38.71 34.02
N LYS A 3 -8.92 38.23 35.08
CA LYS A 3 -9.05 36.79 35.36
C LYS A 3 -10.48 36.23 35.29
N ASP A 4 -11.50 37.07 35.09
CA ASP A 4 -12.89 36.61 35.17
C ASP A 4 -13.73 36.92 33.91
N ASN A 5 -13.12 37.06 32.74
CA ASN A 5 -13.90 37.28 31.50
C ASN A 5 -14.47 35.98 30.89
N TRP A 6 -13.85 34.83 31.18
CA TRP A 6 -14.23 33.56 30.55
C TRP A 6 -15.55 33.00 31.08
N ALA A 7 -15.86 33.20 32.37
CA ALA A 7 -17.14 32.79 32.94
C ALA A 7 -18.30 33.55 32.28
N ASN A 8 -18.14 34.86 32.04
CA ASN A 8 -19.14 35.68 31.37
C ASN A 8 -19.29 35.32 29.88
N GLU A 9 -18.19 35.05 29.18
CA GLU A 9 -18.21 34.56 27.81
C GLU A 9 -18.85 33.15 27.70
N PHE A 10 -18.62 32.28 28.68
CA PHE A 10 -19.26 30.96 28.79
C PHE A 10 -20.77 31.08 29.09
N TYR A 11 -21.19 31.96 30.01
CA TYR A 11 -22.62 32.20 30.26
C TYR A 11 -23.32 32.84 29.07
N ALA A 12 -22.64 33.69 28.29
CA ALA A 12 -23.14 34.21 27.03
C ALA A 12 -23.31 33.10 25.98
N ALA A 13 -22.31 32.21 25.82
CA ALA A 13 -22.40 31.05 24.95
C ALA A 13 -23.52 30.08 25.37
N MET A 14 -23.67 29.78 26.66
CA MET A 14 -24.74 28.94 27.18
C MET A 14 -26.14 29.55 26.98
N ASN A 15 -26.25 30.88 26.97
CA ASN A 15 -27.50 31.57 26.65
C ASN A 15 -27.83 31.50 25.14
N LEU A 16 -26.83 31.40 24.24
CA LEU A 16 -27.03 31.14 22.81
C LEU A 16 -27.61 29.75 22.53
N PHE A 17 -27.27 28.74 23.35
CA PHE A 17 -27.82 27.37 23.23
C PHE A 17 -29.19 27.18 23.92
N LYS A 18 -29.66 28.16 24.69
CA LYS A 18 -30.89 28.05 25.50
C LYS A 18 -32.19 27.90 24.70
N PRO A 19 -32.39 28.58 23.54
CA PRO A 19 -33.56 28.37 22.69
C PRO A 19 -33.55 26.98 22.03
N ILE A 20 -32.35 26.49 21.68
CA ILE A 20 -32.12 25.18 21.06
C ILE A 20 -32.51 24.05 22.01
N ARG A 21 -32.20 24.22 23.31
CA ARG A 21 -32.53 23.26 24.38
C ARG A 21 -34.03 23.04 24.59
N MET A 22 -34.84 24.10 24.50
CA MET A 22 -36.30 23.98 24.71
C MET A 22 -37.00 23.23 23.58
N ASP A 23 -36.48 23.30 22.35
CA ASP A 23 -37.06 22.62 21.18
C ASP A 23 -36.65 21.14 21.10
N ILE A 24 -35.43 20.81 21.55
CA ILE A 24 -34.91 19.43 21.62
C ILE A 24 -35.65 18.59 22.67
N GLN A 25 -36.05 19.19 23.78
CA GLN A 25 -36.76 18.49 24.86
C GLN A 25 -38.10 17.86 24.39
N ASN A 26 -38.65 18.32 23.27
CA ASN A 26 -39.94 17.90 22.72
C ASN A 26 -39.84 16.84 21.61
N ARG A 27 -38.64 16.40 21.19
CA ARG A 27 -38.48 15.35 20.17
C ARG A 27 -37.43 14.32 20.62
N ILE A 28 -37.89 13.12 20.97
CA ILE A 28 -37.01 12.03 21.44
C ILE A 28 -36.75 11.07 20.27
N ASP A 29 -35.52 11.08 19.76
CA ASP A 29 -34.91 10.02 18.93
C ASP A 29 -33.39 9.96 19.22
N ALA A 30 -32.68 8.89 18.79
CA ALA A 30 -31.28 8.54 19.07
C ALA A 30 -30.25 9.67 18.88
N ARG A 31 -30.62 10.73 18.16
CA ARG A 31 -29.82 11.95 17.92
C ARG A 31 -29.77 12.88 19.15
N THR A 32 -30.73 12.78 20.06
CA THR A 32 -30.76 13.46 21.38
C THR A 32 -29.65 12.94 22.30
N LEU A 33 -29.23 11.69 22.10
CA LEU A 33 -28.18 11.03 22.86
C LEU A 33 -26.80 11.65 22.62
N ILE A 34 -26.51 12.08 21.38
CA ILE A 34 -25.22 12.70 21.02
C ILE A 34 -25.10 14.09 21.66
N LEU A 35 -26.19 14.86 21.66
CA LEU A 35 -26.21 16.19 22.30
C LEU A 35 -26.18 16.08 23.83
N ALA A 36 -26.86 15.08 24.41
CA ALA A 36 -26.77 14.77 25.83
C ALA A 36 -25.36 14.28 26.23
N GLN A 37 -24.67 13.53 25.36
CA GLN A 37 -23.28 13.11 25.57
C GLN A 37 -22.30 14.28 25.52
N VAL A 38 -22.49 15.23 24.59
CA VAL A 38 -21.70 16.46 24.55
C VAL A 38 -21.95 17.33 25.79
N GLU A 39 -23.20 17.45 26.26
CA GLU A 39 -23.55 18.18 27.49
C GLU A 39 -22.97 17.50 28.74
N GLN A 40 -23.06 16.17 28.84
CA GLN A 40 -22.50 15.40 29.95
C GLN A 40 -20.97 15.53 30.01
N LEU A 41 -20.29 15.52 28.86
CA LEU A 41 -18.85 15.74 28.78
C LEU A 41 -18.47 17.14 29.27
N LEU A 42 -19.24 18.17 28.87
CA LEU A 42 -19.03 19.55 29.31
C LEU A 42 -19.23 19.71 30.83
N ARG A 43 -20.17 18.96 31.43
CA ARG A 43 -20.39 18.92 32.88
C ARG A 43 -19.29 18.16 33.63
N GLU A 44 -18.79 17.05 33.09
CA GLU A 44 -17.69 16.27 33.67
C GLU A 44 -16.35 17.03 33.63
N LEU A 45 -16.11 17.80 32.56
CA LEU A 45 -15.00 18.74 32.45
C LEU A 45 -15.05 19.83 33.54
N LEU A 46 -16.26 20.23 33.96
CA LEU A 46 -16.50 21.23 35.00
C LEU A 46 -16.29 20.66 36.41
N GLN A 47 -16.71 19.41 36.66
CA GLN A 47 -16.52 18.75 37.95
C GLN A 47 -15.06 18.37 38.25
N ARG A 48 -14.25 18.10 37.22
CA ARG A 48 -12.85 17.68 37.40
C ARG A 48 -11.82 18.81 37.34
N GLN A 49 -12.24 20.05 37.07
CA GLN A 49 -11.33 21.21 37.01
C GLN A 49 -10.91 21.81 38.37
N VAL A 50 -11.23 21.16 39.49
CA VAL A 50 -10.65 21.54 40.79
C VAL A 50 -9.17 21.15 40.91
N GLN A 51 -8.61 20.31 40.02
CA GLN A 51 -7.17 19.99 40.03
C GLN A 51 -6.55 19.80 38.62
N GLY A 52 -5.59 20.67 38.26
CA GLY A 52 -4.53 20.38 37.27
C GLY A 52 -4.69 20.96 35.85
N ARG A 53 -3.64 21.64 35.35
CA ARG A 53 -3.58 22.42 34.09
C ARG A 53 -3.01 21.64 32.87
N GLU A 54 -3.25 22.22 31.69
CA GLU A 54 -2.65 22.01 30.34
C GLU A 54 -3.10 20.82 29.47
N GLN A 55 -3.08 19.56 29.94
CA GLN A 55 -3.40 18.41 29.06
C GLN A 55 -4.87 18.34 28.55
N LEU A 56 -5.79 19.02 29.25
CA LEU A 56 -7.22 19.04 28.90
C LEU A 56 -7.56 20.04 27.78
N LYS A 57 -6.71 21.05 27.55
CA LYS A 57 -6.90 21.98 26.43
C LYS A 57 -6.75 21.25 25.10
N ASP A 58 -5.77 20.36 24.98
CA ASP A 58 -5.49 19.65 23.72
C ASP A 58 -6.57 18.62 23.35
N LYS A 59 -7.17 17.94 24.33
CA LYS A 59 -8.31 17.04 24.08
C LYS A 59 -9.58 17.79 23.68
N ALA A 60 -9.90 18.89 24.35
CA ALA A 60 -11.03 19.75 23.95
C ALA A 60 -10.82 20.36 22.56
N ASN A 61 -9.59 20.78 22.26
CA ASN A 61 -9.16 21.30 20.96
C ASN A 61 -9.31 20.29 19.81
N ILE A 62 -8.95 19.02 20.02
CA ILE A 62 -9.07 17.95 19.00
C ILE A 62 -10.53 17.61 18.72
N LEU A 63 -11.38 17.56 19.76
CA LEU A 63 -12.81 17.29 19.62
C LEU A 63 -13.57 18.45 18.96
N LEU A 64 -13.21 19.71 19.27
CA LEU A 64 -13.72 20.89 18.57
C LEU A 64 -13.26 20.96 17.11
N LEU A 65 -12.03 20.51 16.80
CA LEU A 65 -11.58 20.33 15.42
C LEU A 65 -12.38 19.25 14.68
N GLY A 66 -12.75 18.16 15.36
CA GLY A 66 -13.66 17.15 14.83
C GLY A 66 -15.02 17.74 14.47
N ALA A 67 -15.60 18.53 15.38
CA ALA A 67 -16.85 19.24 15.13
C ALA A 67 -16.75 20.27 13.98
N MET A 68 -15.62 20.97 13.85
CA MET A 68 -15.33 21.86 12.70
C MET A 68 -15.36 21.11 11.36
N VAL A 69 -14.75 19.93 11.31
CA VAL A 69 -14.64 19.13 10.10
C VAL A 69 -16.03 18.64 9.66
N HIS A 70 -16.90 18.26 10.60
CA HIS A 70 -18.29 17.89 10.29
C HIS A 70 -19.14 19.11 9.86
N ALA A 71 -18.92 20.28 10.47
CA ALA A 71 -19.61 21.52 10.13
C ALA A 71 -19.21 22.10 8.76
N GLU A 72 -17.92 22.13 8.42
CA GLU A 72 -17.44 22.66 7.13
C GLU A 72 -17.74 21.72 5.94
N ARG A 73 -17.92 20.42 6.18
CA ARG A 73 -18.33 19.45 5.15
C ARG A 73 -19.83 19.48 4.83
N GLY A 74 -20.60 20.35 5.49
CA GLY A 74 -22.05 20.40 5.34
C GLY A 74 -22.78 19.17 5.91
N GLU A 75 -22.06 18.28 6.61
CA GLU A 75 -22.62 17.08 7.22
C GLU A 75 -23.58 17.43 8.36
N THR A 76 -23.34 18.55 9.06
CA THR A 76 -24.28 19.12 10.04
C THR A 76 -25.58 19.64 9.40
N LYS A 77 -25.51 20.18 8.17
CA LYS A 77 -26.70 20.56 7.37
C LYS A 77 -27.44 19.34 6.79
N LYS A 78 -26.69 18.34 6.30
CA LYS A 78 -27.26 17.06 5.85
C LYS A 78 -27.94 16.29 7.00
N ALA A 79 -27.40 16.37 8.22
CA ALA A 79 -27.92 15.65 9.39
C ALA A 79 -29.13 16.33 10.06
N LEU A 80 -29.23 17.66 9.98
CA LEU A 80 -30.31 18.46 10.60
C LEU A 80 -31.39 18.93 9.61
N GLY A 81 -31.19 18.71 8.31
CA GLY A 81 -32.00 19.31 7.24
C GLY A 81 -31.69 20.78 7.03
N GLU A 82 -32.13 21.36 5.90
CA GLU A 82 -32.08 22.81 5.66
C GLU A 82 -33.02 23.54 6.62
N CYS A 83 -32.58 23.70 7.86
CA CYS A 83 -33.26 24.44 8.89
C CYS A 83 -32.35 25.57 9.35
N GLU A 84 -32.92 26.76 9.55
CA GLU A 84 -32.25 27.97 10.04
C GLU A 84 -31.42 27.73 11.32
N MET A 85 -31.76 26.68 12.06
CA MET A 85 -31.10 26.21 13.29
C MET A 85 -29.73 25.57 13.03
N ALA A 86 -29.53 24.88 11.91
CA ALA A 86 -28.23 24.31 11.52
C ALA A 86 -27.24 25.42 11.14
N ASP A 87 -27.72 26.46 10.45
CA ASP A 87 -26.93 27.64 10.13
C ASP A 87 -26.50 28.41 11.39
N LYS A 88 -27.41 28.57 12.35
CA LYS A 88 -27.11 29.20 13.65
C LYS A 88 -26.10 28.39 14.48
N LEU A 89 -26.18 27.05 14.44
CA LEU A 89 -25.24 26.17 15.15
C LEU A 89 -23.83 26.22 14.55
N VAL A 90 -23.73 26.17 13.21
CA VAL A 90 -22.44 26.30 12.51
C VAL A 90 -21.83 27.69 12.72
N ALA A 91 -22.65 28.75 12.73
CA ALA A 91 -22.22 30.11 13.04
C ALA A 91 -21.69 30.24 14.48
N ALA A 92 -22.38 29.68 15.47
CA ALA A 92 -21.97 29.70 16.87
C ALA A 92 -20.66 28.92 17.12
N ILE A 93 -20.48 27.77 16.47
CA ILE A 93 -19.22 27.01 16.53
C ILE A 93 -18.07 27.84 15.94
N ARG A 94 -18.29 28.50 14.79
CA ARG A 94 -17.31 29.39 14.15
C ARG A 94 -16.95 30.60 15.02
N GLU A 95 -17.92 31.22 15.67
CA GLU A 95 -17.70 32.38 16.54
C GLU A 95 -16.91 31.98 17.80
N PHE A 96 -17.25 30.85 18.41
CA PHE A 96 -16.53 30.29 19.56
C PHE A 96 -15.06 29.95 19.24
N LEU A 97 -14.78 29.48 18.01
CA LEU A 97 -13.42 29.20 17.55
C LEU A 97 -12.61 30.46 17.27
N LEU A 98 -13.23 31.50 16.69
CA LEU A 98 -12.61 32.82 16.51
C LEU A 98 -12.22 33.46 17.85
N MET A 99 -12.98 33.17 18.91
CA MET A 99 -12.68 33.61 20.27
C MET A 99 -11.61 32.74 20.97
N SER A 100 -11.51 31.44 20.62
CA SER A 100 -10.67 30.45 21.32
C SER A 100 -9.29 30.22 20.68
N TYR A 101 -9.14 30.44 19.37
CA TYR A 101 -7.90 30.23 18.61
C TYR A 101 -7.37 31.54 18.02
N LYS A 102 -6.07 31.80 18.20
CA LYS A 102 -5.41 32.94 17.56
C LYS A 102 -5.54 32.82 16.02
N PRO A 103 -6.03 33.84 15.29
CA PRO A 103 -6.27 33.81 13.84
C PRO A 103 -5.13 33.23 12.98
N VAL A 104 -3.89 33.46 13.43
CA VAL A 104 -2.64 33.03 12.78
C VAL A 104 -2.52 31.51 12.57
N ALA A 105 -3.10 30.67 13.43
CA ALA A 105 -2.98 29.21 13.32
C ALA A 105 -3.85 28.63 12.19
N LEU A 106 -5.07 29.15 12.03
CA LEU A 106 -5.98 28.74 10.96
C LEU A 106 -5.47 29.21 9.59
N ASP A 107 -4.92 30.42 9.53
CA ASP A 107 -4.29 30.92 8.30
C ASP A 107 -3.07 30.09 7.90
N ARG A 108 -2.23 29.66 8.85
CA ARG A 108 -1.09 28.78 8.56
C ARG A 108 -1.52 27.42 8.00
N ILE A 109 -2.58 26.81 8.51
CA ILE A 109 -3.12 25.54 7.99
C ILE A 109 -3.68 25.73 6.57
N ARG A 110 -4.43 26.82 6.33
CA ARG A 110 -4.96 27.16 5.00
C ARG A 110 -3.86 27.44 3.99
N ILE A 111 -2.86 28.24 4.37
CA ILE A 111 -1.69 28.55 3.54
C ILE A 111 -0.91 27.27 3.22
N GLY A 112 -0.70 26.38 4.21
CA GLY A 112 -0.04 25.08 4.00
C GLY A 112 -0.77 24.21 2.98
N LYS A 113 -2.10 24.10 3.09
CA LYS A 113 -2.93 23.35 2.13
C LYS A 113 -2.87 23.97 0.73
N GLN A 114 -2.98 25.29 0.61
CA GLN A 114 -2.94 25.98 -0.68
C GLN A 114 -1.56 25.87 -1.35
N ASN A 115 -0.48 26.02 -0.58
CA ASN A 115 0.87 25.85 -1.08
C ASN A 115 1.10 24.43 -1.62
N ARG A 116 0.55 23.40 -0.95
CA ARG A 116 0.63 22.03 -1.45
C ARG A 116 -0.17 21.81 -2.74
N ILE A 117 -1.40 22.33 -2.81
CA ILE A 117 -2.20 22.29 -4.06
C ILE A 117 -1.41 22.93 -5.21
N ASN A 118 -0.75 24.05 -4.97
CA ASN A 118 0.07 24.72 -5.98
C ASN A 118 1.28 23.87 -6.41
N LYS A 119 1.90 23.11 -5.50
CA LYS A 119 2.98 22.18 -5.85
C LYS A 119 2.48 20.98 -6.65
N LEU A 120 1.32 20.41 -6.31
CA LEU A 120 0.73 19.31 -7.06
C LEU A 120 0.32 19.75 -8.48
N LYS A 121 -0.19 20.98 -8.65
CA LYS A 121 -0.43 21.55 -9.98
C LYS A 121 0.82 21.64 -10.85
N ARG A 122 2.01 21.82 -10.25
CA ARG A 122 3.29 21.81 -11.00
C ARG A 122 3.67 20.41 -11.50
N LYS A 123 3.06 19.35 -10.93
CA LYS A 123 3.14 17.97 -11.44
C LYS A 123 2.05 17.68 -12.50
N ASN A 124 1.43 18.71 -13.08
CA ASN A 124 0.40 18.62 -14.13
C ASN A 124 -0.90 17.90 -13.75
N TYR A 125 -1.16 17.64 -12.47
CA TYR A 125 -2.46 17.13 -12.04
C TYR A 125 -3.57 18.16 -12.24
N THR A 126 -4.71 17.69 -12.74
CA THR A 126 -5.95 18.46 -12.79
C THR A 126 -6.48 18.75 -11.38
N ARG A 127 -7.46 19.65 -11.27
CA ARG A 127 -8.06 19.97 -9.98
C ARG A 127 -8.77 18.76 -9.38
N GLU A 128 -9.48 18.02 -10.22
CA GLU A 128 -10.25 16.83 -9.88
C GLU A 128 -9.32 15.73 -9.36
N GLU A 129 -8.20 15.50 -10.02
CA GLU A 129 -7.18 14.54 -9.57
C GLU A 129 -6.58 14.93 -8.22
N ILE A 130 -6.27 16.21 -8.01
CA ILE A 130 -5.79 16.69 -6.71
C ILE A 130 -6.83 16.43 -5.62
N GLU A 131 -8.11 16.64 -5.89
CA GLU A 131 -9.19 16.36 -4.93
C GLU A 131 -9.26 14.87 -4.60
N VAL A 132 -9.14 13.98 -5.59
CA VAL A 132 -9.09 12.52 -5.41
C VAL A 132 -7.85 12.11 -4.59
N LEU A 133 -6.66 12.60 -4.93
CA LEU A 133 -5.41 12.25 -4.24
C LEU A 133 -5.35 12.74 -2.80
N LEU A 134 -5.96 13.90 -2.51
CA LEU A 134 -6.12 14.42 -1.15
C LEU A 134 -7.18 13.62 -0.38
N TRP A 135 -8.26 13.20 -1.02
CA TRP A 135 -9.26 12.32 -0.40
C TRP A 135 -8.64 10.96 -0.05
N SER A 136 -7.94 10.32 -0.99
CA SER A 136 -7.28 9.04 -0.82
C SER A 136 -5.99 9.08 0.00
N SER A 137 -5.59 10.26 0.50
CA SER A 137 -4.49 10.43 1.46
C SER A 137 -4.85 10.01 2.89
N ARG A 138 -6.14 9.88 3.18
CA ARG A 138 -6.64 9.51 4.51
C ARG A 138 -6.81 8.00 4.58
N ILE A 139 -5.85 7.35 5.18
CA ILE A 139 -5.67 5.88 5.18
C ILE A 139 -5.44 5.46 6.64
N ALA A 140 -5.94 4.29 7.03
CA ALA A 140 -5.90 3.68 8.36
C ALA A 140 -5.43 4.60 9.53
N SER A 141 -4.11 4.65 9.74
CA SER A 141 -3.45 5.25 10.91
C SER A 141 -3.30 6.78 10.83
N GLY A 142 -3.54 7.41 9.69
CA GLY A 142 -3.29 8.85 9.56
C GLY A 142 -3.52 9.44 8.17
N VAL A 143 -2.69 10.43 7.85
CA VAL A 143 -2.78 11.19 6.60
C VAL A 143 -1.44 11.11 5.87
N PHE A 144 -1.41 10.39 4.76
CA PHE A 144 -0.21 10.13 3.96
C PHE A 144 -0.27 10.93 2.68
N GLN A 145 0.51 12.00 2.66
CA GLN A 145 0.43 13.00 1.62
C GLN A 145 1.28 12.59 0.42
N PRO A 146 0.90 13.00 -0.80
CA PRO A 146 1.74 12.74 -1.97
C PRO A 146 3.16 13.25 -1.79
N TRP A 147 4.12 12.51 -2.34
CA TRP A 147 5.54 12.82 -2.27
C TRP A 147 5.88 14.10 -3.04
N ILE A 148 6.67 14.96 -2.40
CA ILE A 148 7.15 16.22 -2.96
C ILE A 148 8.60 16.39 -2.54
N ASP A 149 9.52 16.35 -3.51
CA ASP A 149 10.95 16.33 -3.24
C ASP A 149 11.43 17.57 -2.47
N GLU A 150 10.89 18.76 -2.77
CA GLU A 150 11.25 19.98 -2.03
C GLU A 150 10.86 19.90 -0.55
N GLU A 151 9.77 19.21 -0.21
CA GLU A 151 9.33 19.08 1.19
C GLU A 151 10.21 18.13 1.98
N VAL A 152 10.75 17.10 1.33
CA VAL A 152 11.65 16.13 1.96
C VAL A 152 13.05 16.73 2.09
N ARG A 153 13.56 17.40 1.05
CA ARG A 153 14.85 18.13 1.10
C ARG A 153 14.86 19.22 2.16
N ALA A 154 13.74 19.92 2.37
CA ALA A 154 13.62 20.96 3.39
C ALA A 154 13.20 20.45 4.77
N TYR A 155 13.02 19.14 4.95
CA TYR A 155 12.57 18.59 6.22
C TYR A 155 13.66 18.65 7.29
N ASN A 156 13.30 19.01 8.52
CA ASN A 156 14.23 19.02 9.64
C ASN A 156 14.42 17.61 10.21
N PHE A 157 15.52 16.95 9.83
CA PHE A 157 15.92 15.64 10.37
C PHE A 157 16.73 15.73 11.67
N SER A 158 16.99 16.93 12.19
CA SER A 158 17.78 17.14 13.41
C SER A 158 17.01 17.95 14.46
N PRO A 159 15.85 17.47 14.94
CA PRO A 159 15.13 18.13 16.02
C PRO A 159 15.94 18.12 17.34
N ASP A 160 15.61 19.06 18.25
CA ASP A 160 16.31 19.19 19.53
C ASP A 160 16.25 17.92 20.38
N LYS A 161 15.05 17.30 20.43
CA LYS A 161 14.77 16.05 21.14
C LYS A 161 14.66 14.87 20.16
N PRO A 162 14.92 13.63 20.62
CA PRO A 162 14.57 12.44 19.85
C PRO A 162 13.13 12.54 19.36
N TRP A 163 12.93 12.31 18.07
CA TRP A 163 11.65 12.49 17.42
C TRP A 163 10.79 11.26 17.65
N GLU A 164 9.57 11.49 18.11
CA GLU A 164 8.53 10.46 18.22
C GLU A 164 7.48 10.75 17.17
N ASP A 165 7.01 9.69 16.53
CA ASP A 165 5.97 9.76 15.52
C ASP A 165 4.65 10.20 16.15
N PRO A 166 4.13 11.40 15.81
CA PRO A 166 2.92 11.94 16.43
C PRO A 166 1.71 11.01 16.29
N ASP A 167 1.62 10.28 15.17
CA ASP A 167 0.53 9.33 14.94
C ASP A 167 0.65 8.15 15.90
N CYS A 168 1.87 7.63 16.10
CA CYS A 168 2.14 6.50 16.98
C CYS A 168 2.07 6.89 18.48
N VAL A 169 2.37 8.15 18.83
CA VAL A 169 2.19 8.67 20.20
C VAL A 169 0.70 8.72 20.56
N LEU A 170 -0.14 9.17 19.62
CA LEU A 170 -1.58 9.24 19.81
C LEU A 170 -2.24 7.86 19.80
N LYS A 171 -1.82 7.00 18.87
CA LYS A 171 -2.33 5.64 18.68
C LYS A 171 -1.17 4.73 18.26
N PRO A 172 -0.53 4.03 19.21
CA PRO A 172 0.54 3.10 18.90
C PRO A 172 0.11 2.08 17.85
N LEU A 173 1.04 1.66 16.99
CA LEU A 173 0.78 0.61 16.00
C LEU A 173 0.33 -0.65 16.74
N LYS A 174 -0.83 -1.17 16.32
CA LYS A 174 -1.37 -2.41 16.88
C LYS A 174 -0.41 -3.55 16.55
N LEU A 175 -0.03 -4.32 17.55
CA LEU A 175 0.85 -5.49 17.39
C LEU A 175 0.04 -6.72 17.00
N SER A 176 0.62 -7.63 16.23
CA SER A 176 0.04 -8.95 15.92
C SER A 176 -0.21 -9.78 17.19
N LYS A 177 -0.99 -10.87 17.09
CA LYS A 177 -1.25 -11.75 18.23
C LYS A 177 0.07 -12.31 18.78
N GLU A 178 0.97 -12.71 17.90
CA GLU A 178 2.26 -13.34 18.19
C GLU A 178 3.24 -12.34 18.80
N GLN A 179 3.26 -11.10 18.29
CA GLN A 179 4.06 -10.02 18.88
C GLN A 179 3.60 -9.70 20.30
N ARG A 180 2.28 -9.57 20.53
CA ARG A 180 1.73 -9.20 21.86
C ARG A 180 2.13 -10.17 22.96
N VAL A 181 2.28 -11.47 22.64
CA VAL A 181 2.70 -12.49 23.62
C VAL A 181 4.12 -12.25 24.11
N ARG A 182 5.01 -11.75 23.26
CA ARG A 182 6.44 -11.56 23.54
C ARG A 182 6.82 -10.11 23.85
N PHE A 183 5.93 -9.18 23.55
CA PHE A 183 6.20 -7.75 23.60
C PHE A 183 6.55 -7.28 25.02
N CYS A 184 7.70 -6.64 25.14
CA CYS A 184 8.15 -6.00 26.37
C CYS A 184 7.98 -4.48 26.29
N LYS A 185 8.58 -3.84 25.27
CA LYS A 185 8.46 -2.40 25.04
C LYS A 185 8.79 -2.03 23.60
N TRP A 186 8.44 -0.79 23.25
CA TRP A 186 9.03 -0.11 22.10
C TRP A 186 10.38 0.46 22.54
N ALA A 187 11.45 0.16 21.80
CA ALA A 187 12.82 0.53 22.15
C ALA A 187 13.54 1.20 20.97
N ARG A 188 14.34 2.23 21.26
CA ARG A 188 15.26 2.86 20.30
C ARG A 188 16.45 1.95 20.02
N PRO A 189 17.15 2.10 18.89
CA PRO A 189 18.34 1.30 18.56
C PRO A 189 19.39 1.26 19.68
N SER A 190 19.65 2.40 20.34
CA SER A 190 20.59 2.49 21.46
C SER A 190 20.14 1.69 22.70
N GLU A 191 18.85 1.63 22.97
CA GLU A 191 18.30 0.82 24.07
C GLU A 191 18.37 -0.67 23.75
N ILE A 192 18.14 -1.04 22.50
CA ILE A 192 18.20 -2.43 22.02
C ILE A 192 19.61 -2.99 22.22
N ILE A 193 20.64 -2.23 21.80
CA ILE A 193 22.04 -2.59 22.04
C ILE A 193 22.29 -2.82 23.54
N ALA A 194 21.90 -1.86 24.39
CA ALA A 194 22.11 -1.94 25.83
C ALA A 194 21.36 -3.11 26.49
N MET A 195 20.22 -3.55 25.92
CA MET A 195 19.47 -4.73 26.38
C MET A 195 20.19 -6.03 26.02
N ARG A 196 20.72 -6.15 24.80
CA ARG A 196 21.40 -7.37 24.32
C ARG A 196 22.79 -7.54 24.93
N ASP A 197 23.53 -6.47 25.12
CA ASP A 197 24.89 -6.50 25.71
C ASP A 197 24.94 -7.19 27.08
N LYS A 198 23.84 -7.14 27.85
CA LYS A 198 23.76 -7.72 29.19
C LYS A 198 23.47 -9.23 29.20
N LYS A 199 23.08 -9.82 28.07
CA LYS A 199 22.43 -11.15 28.04
C LYS A 199 22.89 -12.08 26.91
N THR A 200 23.48 -11.59 25.83
CA THR A 200 23.83 -12.44 24.67
C THR A 200 25.35 -12.68 24.51
N PRO A 201 25.76 -13.88 24.05
CA PRO A 201 27.17 -14.21 23.80
C PRO A 201 27.79 -13.48 22.60
N LYS A 202 26.98 -12.81 21.77
CA LYS A 202 27.40 -11.94 20.65
C LYS A 202 26.82 -10.53 20.87
N PRO A 203 27.55 -9.60 21.51
CA PRO A 203 27.05 -8.25 21.77
C PRO A 203 26.92 -7.45 20.46
N LEU A 204 25.89 -6.60 20.40
CA LEU A 204 25.77 -5.62 19.32
C LEU A 204 26.68 -4.44 19.66
N ARG A 205 27.53 -4.02 18.74
CA ARG A 205 28.55 -2.99 18.98
C ARG A 205 28.22 -1.67 18.32
N ASN A 206 27.55 -1.70 17.17
CA ASN A 206 27.30 -0.53 16.34
C ASN A 206 25.87 -0.51 15.79
N ILE A 207 25.37 0.70 15.50
CA ILE A 207 24.13 0.94 14.77
C ILE A 207 24.50 1.41 13.37
N THR A 208 23.85 0.87 12.35
CA THR A 208 23.97 1.39 10.99
C THR A 208 22.61 1.40 10.31
N MET A 209 22.44 2.25 9.30
CA MET A 209 21.23 2.20 8.48
C MET A 209 21.25 0.95 7.59
N ILE A 210 22.32 0.82 6.81
CA ILE A 210 22.56 -0.28 5.88
C ILE A 210 24.03 -0.66 6.00
N LYS A 211 24.33 -1.95 6.21
CA LYS A 211 25.70 -2.48 6.06
C LYS A 211 25.89 -3.07 4.66
N ALA A 212 24.90 -3.85 4.22
CA ALA A 212 24.86 -4.47 2.91
C ALA A 212 23.40 -4.56 2.44
N ILE A 213 23.18 -4.31 1.15
CA ILE A 213 21.90 -4.59 0.50
C ILE A 213 22.00 -6.02 -0.05
N THR A 214 21.48 -6.99 0.71
CA THR A 214 21.43 -8.40 0.31
C THR A 214 20.19 -9.08 0.90
N PRO A 215 19.51 -9.96 0.14
CA PRO A 215 18.43 -10.79 0.68
C PRO A 215 18.92 -11.83 1.70
N ASP A 216 20.20 -12.21 1.67
CA ASP A 216 20.76 -13.34 2.42
C ASP A 216 20.58 -13.18 3.94
N THR A 217 20.70 -11.95 4.41
CA THR A 217 20.61 -11.62 5.84
C THR A 217 19.19 -11.34 6.30
N ILE A 218 18.24 -11.15 5.39
CA ILE A 218 16.87 -10.72 5.72
C ILE A 218 16.10 -11.88 6.34
N LYS A 219 15.49 -11.58 7.48
CA LYS A 219 14.67 -12.53 8.24
C LYS A 219 13.38 -11.89 8.70
N GLN A 220 12.30 -12.62 8.46
CA GLN A 220 10.99 -12.29 8.98
C GLN A 220 10.82 -12.85 10.39
N SER A 221 10.40 -11.99 11.32
CA SER A 221 10.15 -12.35 12.72
C SER A 221 8.69 -12.79 12.90
N CYS A 222 8.05 -12.46 14.03
CA CYS A 222 6.66 -12.81 14.33
C CYS A 222 5.61 -11.85 13.72
N VAL A 223 5.86 -11.39 12.50
CA VAL A 223 4.93 -10.57 11.71
C VAL A 223 4.19 -11.44 10.69
N SER A 224 2.96 -11.06 10.36
CA SER A 224 2.04 -11.80 9.47
C SER A 224 2.30 -11.57 7.98
N ASP A 225 2.91 -10.45 7.59
CA ASP A 225 3.04 -10.07 6.19
C ASP A 225 4.34 -10.60 5.55
N CYS A 226 4.28 -11.82 5.01
CA CYS A 226 5.42 -12.44 4.34
C CYS A 226 5.69 -11.90 2.93
N SER A 227 4.66 -11.49 2.20
CA SER A 227 4.76 -11.02 0.83
C SER A 227 5.51 -9.70 0.72
N PHE A 228 5.34 -8.80 1.70
CA PHE A 228 6.13 -7.56 1.75
C PHE A 228 7.61 -7.82 1.98
N ILE A 229 7.96 -8.75 2.88
CA ILE A 229 9.36 -9.09 3.16
C ILE A 229 9.99 -9.84 1.98
N ALA A 230 9.25 -10.73 1.32
CA ALA A 230 9.69 -11.32 0.06
C ALA A 230 9.95 -10.24 -0.99
N GLY A 231 9.08 -9.22 -1.10
CA GLY A 231 9.28 -8.07 -1.97
C GLY A 231 10.57 -7.30 -1.66
N ILE A 232 10.89 -7.06 -0.39
CA ILE A 232 12.16 -6.45 0.03
C ILE A 232 13.36 -7.30 -0.41
N CYS A 233 13.30 -8.63 -0.23
CA CYS A 233 14.37 -9.54 -0.67
C CYS A 233 14.62 -9.42 -2.18
N VAL A 234 13.56 -9.42 -3.00
CA VAL A 234 13.68 -9.30 -4.46
C VAL A 234 14.24 -7.92 -4.85
N ALA A 235 13.75 -6.85 -4.23
CA ALA A 235 14.23 -5.49 -4.50
C ALA A 235 15.72 -5.31 -4.09
N ALA A 236 16.13 -5.93 -2.98
CA ALA A 236 17.52 -5.89 -2.53
C ALA A 236 18.45 -6.64 -3.50
N GLU A 237 18.06 -7.84 -3.95
CA GLU A 237 18.84 -8.59 -4.93
C GLU A 237 18.94 -7.86 -6.27
N PHE A 238 17.83 -7.26 -6.72
CA PHE A 238 17.83 -6.44 -7.92
C PHE A 238 18.82 -5.28 -7.82
N GLU A 239 18.74 -4.49 -6.74
CA GLU A 239 19.62 -3.33 -6.55
C GLU A 239 21.09 -3.75 -6.51
N ARG A 240 21.40 -4.84 -5.81
CA ARG A 240 22.74 -5.41 -5.73
C ARG A 240 23.27 -5.87 -7.09
N ARG A 241 22.42 -6.49 -7.92
CA ARG A 241 22.82 -7.09 -9.19
C ARG A 241 22.95 -6.08 -10.32
N PHE A 242 22.05 -5.09 -10.37
CA PHE A 242 21.97 -4.14 -11.48
C PHE A 242 22.50 -2.74 -11.14
N ASP A 243 22.92 -2.50 -9.89
CA ASP A 243 23.36 -1.19 -9.39
C ASP A 243 22.31 -0.08 -9.62
N ARG A 244 21.02 -0.44 -9.52
CA ARG A 244 19.86 0.44 -9.70
C ARG A 244 19.08 0.51 -8.39
N ARG A 245 18.95 1.73 -7.83
CA ARG A 245 18.39 1.95 -6.49
C ARG A 245 16.89 1.75 -6.42
N LEU A 246 16.44 0.63 -5.84
CA LEU A 246 15.04 0.37 -5.51
C LEU A 246 14.75 0.47 -4.02
N VAL A 247 15.69 0.04 -3.18
CA VAL A 247 15.56 0.02 -1.72
C VAL A 247 16.16 1.29 -1.12
N THR A 248 17.39 1.62 -1.50
CA THR A 248 18.11 2.75 -0.90
C THR A 248 17.51 4.11 -1.24
N SER A 249 16.77 4.19 -2.35
CA SER A 249 16.06 5.41 -2.76
C SER A 249 14.80 5.69 -1.93
N LEU A 250 14.32 4.73 -1.12
CA LEU A 250 13.07 4.87 -0.36
C LEU A 250 13.25 5.56 0.99
N ILE A 251 14.42 5.44 1.62
CA ILE A 251 14.65 5.84 3.02
C ILE A 251 15.42 7.17 3.08
N HIS A 252 14.88 8.14 3.81
CA HIS A 252 15.50 9.42 4.10
C HIS A 252 15.65 9.64 5.61
N PRO A 253 16.70 10.33 6.09
CA PRO A 253 17.63 11.16 5.30
C PRO A 253 18.69 10.34 4.54
N GLN A 254 19.22 10.96 3.48
CA GLN A 254 20.28 10.39 2.65
C GLN A 254 21.53 11.27 2.74
N SER A 255 22.70 10.65 2.63
CA SER A 255 23.99 11.34 2.51
C SER A 255 23.97 12.24 1.27
N PRO A 256 24.34 13.53 1.38
CA PRO A 256 24.42 14.42 0.22
C PRO A 256 25.42 13.95 -0.84
N ASP A 257 26.50 13.28 -0.43
CA ASP A 257 27.59 12.89 -1.32
C ASP A 257 27.29 11.59 -2.08
N THR A 258 26.67 10.61 -1.40
CA THR A 258 26.44 9.27 -1.96
C THR A 258 24.99 9.00 -2.31
N GLY A 259 24.05 9.80 -1.79
CA GLY A 259 22.60 9.54 -1.85
C GLY A 259 22.17 8.28 -1.11
N MET A 260 23.03 7.68 -0.28
CA MET A 260 22.70 6.49 0.51
C MET A 260 21.97 6.88 1.80
N PRO A 261 20.99 6.10 2.26
CA PRO A 261 20.34 6.32 3.55
C PRO A 261 21.34 6.33 4.70
N ILE A 262 21.18 7.28 5.62
CA ILE A 262 22.07 7.42 6.79
C ILE A 262 21.31 7.17 8.08
N TYR A 263 22.02 6.63 9.08
CA TYR A 263 21.48 6.51 10.43
C TYR A 263 21.29 7.91 11.01
N ASN A 264 20.11 8.16 11.58
CA ASN A 264 19.76 9.40 12.23
C ASN A 264 19.58 9.17 13.74
N GLU A 265 20.50 9.71 14.55
CA GLU A 265 20.47 9.62 16.02
C GLU A 265 19.23 10.27 16.66
N LYS A 266 18.58 11.19 15.95
CA LYS A 266 17.30 11.78 16.39
C LYS A 266 16.10 10.88 16.10
N GLY A 267 16.31 9.76 15.40
CA GLY A 267 15.30 8.73 15.20
C GLY A 267 14.11 9.17 14.34
N VAL A 268 14.33 10.06 13.35
CA VAL A 268 13.30 10.47 12.39
C VAL A 268 13.68 10.07 10.98
N TYR A 269 12.74 9.40 10.32
CA TYR A 269 12.88 8.94 8.95
C TYR A 269 11.64 9.29 8.13
N ILE A 270 11.86 9.46 6.84
CA ILE A 270 10.80 9.57 5.84
C ILE A 270 11.01 8.43 4.86
N VAL A 271 9.99 7.59 4.71
CA VAL A 271 9.96 6.51 3.73
C VAL A 271 9.03 6.88 2.58
N LYS A 272 9.50 6.70 1.35
CA LYS A 272 8.72 6.87 0.11
C LYS A 272 8.09 5.54 -0.26
N LEU A 273 6.76 5.46 -0.33
CA LEU A 273 6.04 4.25 -0.73
C LEU A 273 4.91 4.60 -1.70
N TRP A 274 4.72 3.80 -2.74
CA TRP A 274 3.61 3.97 -3.68
C TRP A 274 2.30 3.48 -3.07
N PHE A 275 1.30 4.36 -2.97
CA PHE A 275 0.00 3.95 -2.42
C PHE A 275 -1.13 4.81 -2.96
N ASN A 276 -2.24 4.18 -3.33
CA ASN A 276 -3.38 4.85 -3.98
C ASN A 276 -2.93 5.70 -5.18
N GLY A 277 -2.13 5.07 -6.06
CA GLY A 277 -1.74 5.60 -7.35
C GLY A 277 -0.60 6.61 -7.38
N VAL A 278 -0.04 7.01 -6.24
CA VAL A 278 1.07 7.98 -6.19
C VAL A 278 2.07 7.61 -5.10
N GLU A 279 3.30 8.07 -5.25
CA GLU A 279 4.28 8.08 -4.17
C GLU A 279 3.72 8.86 -2.97
N ARG A 280 3.75 8.25 -1.79
CA ARG A 280 3.32 8.81 -0.52
C ARG A 280 4.52 8.98 0.41
N ARG A 281 4.45 10.04 1.19
CA ARG A 281 5.41 10.35 2.24
C ARG A 281 4.95 9.71 3.56
N VAL A 282 5.73 8.75 4.06
CA VAL A 282 5.48 8.07 5.33
C VAL A 282 6.53 8.48 6.36
N LEU A 283 6.13 9.25 7.38
CA LEU A 283 7.01 9.58 8.50
C LEU A 283 6.96 8.47 9.54
N VAL A 284 8.13 8.02 10.00
CA VAL A 284 8.28 7.02 11.07
C VAL A 284 9.46 7.35 11.97
N ASP A 285 9.35 6.95 13.23
CA ASP A 285 10.46 6.98 14.18
C ASP A 285 11.15 5.60 14.24
N ASP A 286 12.29 5.51 14.92
CA ASP A 286 13.02 4.25 15.14
C ASP A 286 12.68 3.53 16.46
N LEU A 287 11.53 3.78 17.07
CA LEU A 287 11.02 2.92 18.13
C LEU A 287 10.57 1.58 17.53
N LEU A 288 11.24 0.48 17.89
CA LEU A 288 10.95 -0.86 17.36
C LEU A 288 10.40 -1.77 18.47
N PRO A 289 9.48 -2.70 18.16
CA PRO A 289 8.91 -3.59 19.16
C PRO A 289 9.93 -4.68 19.53
N VAL A 290 10.21 -4.85 20.82
CA VAL A 290 11.17 -5.85 21.33
C VAL A 290 10.60 -6.70 22.46
N ASP A 291 11.18 -7.88 22.64
CA ASP A 291 10.94 -8.71 23.83
C ASP A 291 11.85 -8.35 25.01
N GLU A 292 11.72 -9.08 26.12
CA GLU A 292 12.46 -8.86 27.38
C GLU A 292 13.99 -9.03 27.25
N ASN A 293 14.45 -9.63 26.16
CA ASN A 293 15.87 -9.85 25.86
C ASN A 293 16.38 -8.84 24.83
N GLY A 294 15.51 -7.95 24.33
CA GLY A 294 15.84 -6.98 23.30
C GLY A 294 15.82 -7.58 21.89
N GLU A 295 15.26 -8.79 21.70
CA GLU A 295 15.09 -9.35 20.37
C GLU A 295 13.97 -8.63 19.62
N LEU A 296 14.20 -8.37 18.33
CA LEU A 296 13.26 -7.63 17.49
C LEU A 296 12.04 -8.51 17.17
N LEU A 297 10.86 -7.95 17.38
CA LEU A 297 9.58 -8.58 17.04
C LEU A 297 9.07 -8.15 15.66
N CYS A 298 9.87 -7.35 14.95
CA CYS A 298 9.72 -6.94 13.56
C CYS A 298 10.75 -7.67 12.69
N SER A 299 10.59 -7.65 11.37
CA SER A 299 11.58 -8.20 10.45
C SER A 299 12.88 -7.39 10.51
N HIS A 300 14.01 -8.07 10.35
CA HIS A 300 15.34 -7.50 10.53
C HIS A 300 16.40 -8.31 9.78
N THR A 301 17.63 -7.82 9.78
CA THR A 301 18.77 -8.58 9.24
C THR A 301 19.52 -9.31 10.35
N GLU A 302 20.01 -10.52 10.06
CA GLU A 302 20.87 -11.33 10.93
C GLU A 302 22.30 -11.44 10.37
N ASN A 303 23.26 -11.93 11.18
CA ASN A 303 24.67 -12.14 10.79
C ASN A 303 25.48 -10.87 10.43
N ASN A 304 25.14 -9.72 11.01
CA ASN A 304 25.76 -8.44 10.63
C ASN A 304 27.06 -8.10 11.39
N ASP A 305 27.87 -9.07 11.83
CA ASP A 305 29.11 -8.85 12.62
C ASP A 305 28.92 -7.93 13.85
N GLY A 306 27.80 -8.09 14.55
CA GLY A 306 27.47 -7.26 15.72
C GLY A 306 26.92 -5.87 15.39
N CYS A 307 26.51 -5.60 14.15
CA CYS A 307 25.80 -4.37 13.80
C CYS A 307 24.27 -4.57 13.88
N LEU A 308 23.57 -3.56 14.40
CA LEU A 308 22.11 -3.45 14.27
C LEU A 308 21.81 -2.63 13.01
N GLU A 309 21.29 -3.28 11.96
CA GLU A 309 20.82 -2.59 10.75
C GLU A 309 19.35 -2.19 10.87
N LEU A 310 19.02 -1.01 10.35
CA LEU A 310 17.70 -0.41 10.54
C LEU A 310 16.83 -0.39 9.28
N TRP A 311 17.39 -0.58 8.10
CA TRP A 311 16.64 -0.40 6.86
C TRP A 311 15.42 -1.35 6.73
N VAL A 312 15.57 -2.64 7.03
CA VAL A 312 14.43 -3.60 7.02
C VAL A 312 13.37 -3.23 8.07
N PRO A 313 13.71 -3.05 9.36
CA PRO A 313 12.71 -2.62 10.36
C PRO A 313 12.01 -1.30 10.02
N ILE A 314 12.72 -0.32 9.48
CA ILE A 314 12.17 1.00 9.15
C ILE A 314 11.21 0.91 7.95
N LEU A 315 11.57 0.16 6.90
CA LEU A 315 10.68 -0.08 5.76
C LEU A 315 9.42 -0.83 6.18
N GLU A 316 9.58 -1.92 6.94
CA GLU A 316 8.43 -2.68 7.46
C GLU A 316 7.54 -1.81 8.33
N LYS A 317 8.12 -1.03 9.26
CA LYS A 317 7.33 -0.13 10.11
C LYS A 317 6.56 0.91 9.30
N ALA A 318 7.17 1.50 8.28
CA ALA A 318 6.49 2.46 7.41
C ALA A 318 5.32 1.82 6.66
N TYR A 319 5.51 0.59 6.17
CA TYR A 319 4.45 -0.15 5.50
C TYR A 319 3.33 -0.55 6.46
N MET A 320 3.66 -1.11 7.62
CA MET A 320 2.67 -1.45 8.67
C MET A 320 1.91 -0.21 9.15
N LYS A 321 2.55 0.96 9.19
CA LYS A 321 1.87 2.22 9.47
C LYS A 321 0.86 2.55 8.37
N LEU A 322 1.19 2.42 7.09
CA LEU A 322 0.23 2.58 5.99
C LEU A 322 -0.95 1.59 6.06
N CYS A 323 -0.67 0.35 6.45
CA CYS A 323 -1.66 -0.73 6.54
C CYS A 323 -2.49 -0.70 7.84
N GLY A 324 -2.13 0.15 8.82
CA GLY A 324 -2.90 0.40 10.04
C GLY A 324 -2.38 -0.26 11.32
N GLY A 325 -1.35 -1.11 11.22
CA GLY A 325 -0.73 -1.82 12.33
C GLY A 325 0.06 -3.04 11.87
N TYR A 326 0.82 -3.62 12.80
CA TYR A 326 1.45 -4.94 12.63
C TYR A 326 0.46 -6.10 12.80
N ASP A 327 -0.79 -5.85 13.22
CA ASP A 327 -1.89 -6.83 13.19
C ASP A 327 -2.54 -6.96 11.81
N PHE A 328 -1.96 -6.31 10.79
CA PHE A 328 -2.33 -6.47 9.39
C PHE A 328 -2.23 -7.95 8.98
N PRO A 329 -3.31 -8.55 8.43
CA PRO A 329 -3.36 -10.00 8.18
C PRO A 329 -2.41 -10.48 7.07
N GLY A 330 -1.81 -9.55 6.31
CA GLY A 330 -1.00 -9.84 5.13
C GLY A 330 -1.67 -9.34 3.86
N SER A 331 -0.91 -9.35 2.78
CA SER A 331 -1.29 -8.83 1.46
C SER A 331 -0.91 -9.85 0.37
N ASN A 332 -1.00 -9.47 -0.90
CA ASN A 332 -0.38 -10.23 -1.99
C ASN A 332 0.87 -9.51 -2.49
N SER A 333 1.83 -10.28 -2.99
CA SER A 333 3.12 -9.73 -3.40
C SER A 333 3.05 -8.71 -4.55
N GLY A 334 2.01 -8.78 -5.39
CA GLY A 334 1.81 -7.78 -6.45
C GLY A 334 1.53 -6.39 -5.88
N VAL A 335 0.69 -6.30 -4.86
CA VAL A 335 0.41 -5.06 -4.12
C VAL A 335 1.65 -4.56 -3.38
N ASP A 336 2.36 -5.47 -2.71
CA ASP A 336 3.53 -5.12 -1.91
C ASP A 336 4.70 -4.61 -2.76
N LEU A 337 5.00 -5.29 -3.87
CA LEU A 337 6.02 -4.85 -4.82
C LEU A 337 5.62 -3.54 -5.50
N PHE A 338 4.35 -3.36 -5.87
CA PHE A 338 3.86 -2.09 -6.38
C PHE A 338 4.07 -0.98 -5.33
N CYS A 339 3.77 -1.25 -4.06
CA CYS A 339 3.99 -0.31 -2.96
C CYS A 339 5.46 0.07 -2.77
N LEU A 340 6.37 -0.89 -2.88
CA LEU A 340 7.80 -0.66 -2.74
C LEU A 340 8.40 0.12 -3.93
N THR A 341 7.94 -0.16 -5.16
CA THR A 341 8.68 0.19 -6.37
C THR A 341 7.93 1.07 -7.36
N GLY A 342 6.60 1.04 -7.35
CA GLY A 342 5.74 1.61 -8.39
C GLY A 342 5.81 0.87 -9.73
N TRP A 343 6.45 -0.30 -9.77
CA TRP A 343 6.56 -1.12 -10.98
C TRP A 343 5.27 -1.87 -11.28
N ILE A 344 4.97 -2.11 -12.56
CA ILE A 344 3.66 -2.52 -13.04
C ILE A 344 3.35 -3.95 -12.56
N PRO A 345 2.36 -4.16 -11.68
CA PRO A 345 2.08 -5.48 -11.12
C PRO A 345 1.25 -6.32 -12.11
N GLU A 346 1.65 -7.57 -12.31
CA GLU A 346 0.95 -8.61 -13.05
C GLU A 346 0.81 -9.84 -12.15
N ARG A 347 -0.42 -10.36 -12.03
CA ARG A 347 -0.65 -11.73 -11.56
C ARG A 347 -0.73 -12.64 -12.76
N ILE A 348 0.05 -13.71 -12.77
CA ILE A 348 0.00 -14.71 -13.84
C ILE A 348 -1.16 -15.66 -13.58
N TYR A 349 -1.99 -15.85 -14.60
CA TYR A 349 -3.04 -16.85 -14.63
C TYR A 349 -2.66 -17.91 -15.67
N PHE A 350 -2.66 -19.17 -15.26
CA PHE A 350 -2.41 -20.30 -16.15
C PHE A 350 -3.76 -20.86 -16.63
N PRO A 351 -3.84 -21.33 -17.89
CA PRO A 351 -5.06 -21.95 -18.39
C PRO A 351 -5.30 -23.29 -17.69
N GLU A 352 -6.58 -23.57 -17.39
CA GLU A 352 -7.01 -24.89 -16.91
C GLU A 352 -6.95 -25.93 -18.05
N ASP A 353 -7.32 -25.50 -19.26
CA ASP A 353 -7.24 -26.28 -20.49
C ASP A 353 -6.25 -25.61 -21.46
N PRO A 354 -5.12 -26.26 -21.82
CA PRO A 354 -4.16 -25.73 -22.78
C PRO A 354 -4.74 -25.41 -24.17
N ASP A 355 -5.87 -26.04 -24.54
CA ASP A 355 -6.53 -25.81 -25.83
C ASP A 355 -7.58 -24.68 -25.79
N ASP A 356 -7.95 -24.18 -24.59
CA ASP A 356 -8.90 -23.08 -24.36
C ASP A 356 -8.28 -21.99 -23.45
N VAL A 357 -7.32 -21.25 -24.00
CA VAL A 357 -6.61 -20.19 -23.28
C VAL A 357 -7.39 -18.88 -23.35
N LYS A 358 -7.80 -18.34 -22.19
CA LYS A 358 -8.51 -17.05 -22.10
C LYS A 358 -7.56 -15.86 -22.30
N ASP A 359 -8.12 -14.70 -22.64
CA ASP A 359 -7.37 -13.46 -22.92
C ASP A 359 -6.39 -13.04 -21.80
N PHE A 360 -6.76 -13.30 -20.54
CA PHE A 360 -5.97 -12.94 -19.36
C PHE A 360 -4.99 -14.04 -18.91
N GLU A 361 -4.99 -15.20 -19.58
CA GLU A 361 -4.16 -16.36 -19.24
C GLU A 361 -2.87 -16.40 -20.08
N SER A 362 -1.88 -17.16 -19.62
CA SER A 362 -0.63 -17.39 -20.34
C SER A 362 -0.11 -18.79 -20.05
N THR A 363 0.36 -19.50 -21.09
CA THR A 363 0.89 -20.86 -20.92
C THR A 363 2.19 -20.85 -20.11
N PRO A 364 2.52 -21.93 -19.36
CA PRO A 364 3.73 -22.01 -18.56
C PRO A 364 5.03 -21.75 -19.34
N ASP A 365 5.13 -22.24 -20.57
CA ASP A 365 6.32 -22.02 -21.41
C ASP A 365 6.47 -20.56 -21.83
N ARG A 366 5.37 -19.91 -22.24
CA ARG A 366 5.38 -18.48 -22.58
C ARG A 366 5.77 -17.62 -21.38
N VAL A 367 5.29 -17.98 -20.18
CA VAL A 367 5.67 -17.27 -18.94
C VAL A 367 7.16 -17.45 -18.67
N TRP A 368 7.69 -18.67 -18.78
CA TRP A 368 9.11 -18.93 -18.58
C TRP A 368 9.99 -18.11 -19.54
N GLU A 369 9.66 -18.10 -20.84
CA GLU A 369 10.40 -17.34 -21.86
C GLU A 369 10.40 -15.84 -21.54
N ARG A 370 9.24 -15.27 -21.21
CA ARG A 370 9.10 -13.86 -20.80
C ARG A 370 9.98 -13.50 -19.61
N LEU A 371 9.97 -14.34 -18.57
CA LEU A 371 10.77 -14.13 -17.36
C LEU A 371 12.27 -14.27 -17.67
N LEU A 372 12.67 -15.29 -18.43
CA LEU A 372 14.08 -15.53 -18.76
C LEU A 372 14.67 -14.39 -19.59
N ASP A 373 13.93 -13.86 -20.57
CA ASP A 373 14.40 -12.76 -21.40
C ASP A 373 14.50 -11.45 -20.63
N ALA A 374 13.50 -11.14 -19.81
CA ALA A 374 13.51 -9.92 -18.99
C ALA A 374 14.57 -9.97 -17.86
N TYR A 375 15.00 -11.17 -17.44
CA TYR A 375 15.99 -11.36 -16.37
C TYR A 375 17.39 -10.89 -16.77
N LYS A 376 17.68 -10.89 -18.08
CA LYS A 376 18.97 -10.45 -18.63
C LYS A 376 19.19 -8.96 -18.44
N TYR A 377 18.12 -8.17 -18.53
CA TYR A 377 18.15 -6.71 -18.53
C TYR A 377 17.69 -6.07 -17.21
N GLY A 378 17.11 -6.86 -16.30
CA GLY A 378 16.59 -6.34 -15.04
C GLY A 378 15.29 -5.55 -15.26
N ASP A 379 14.36 -6.15 -16.00
CA ASP A 379 13.10 -5.51 -16.37
C ASP A 379 11.90 -6.04 -15.58
N TYR A 380 12.13 -6.89 -14.58
CA TYR A 380 11.09 -7.35 -13.68
C TYR A 380 11.62 -7.75 -12.29
N LEU A 381 10.70 -7.85 -11.35
CA LEU A 381 10.83 -8.45 -10.03
C LEU A 381 9.76 -9.53 -9.90
N THR A 382 10.06 -10.69 -9.32
CA THR A 382 9.06 -11.77 -9.17
C THR A 382 9.08 -12.40 -7.79
N THR A 383 7.89 -12.77 -7.34
CA THR A 383 7.66 -13.63 -6.19
C THR A 383 6.73 -14.76 -6.58
N VAL A 384 6.81 -15.85 -5.85
CA VAL A 384 5.90 -17.00 -5.98
C VAL A 384 5.34 -17.35 -4.62
N SER A 385 4.13 -17.88 -4.55
CA SER A 385 3.52 -18.27 -3.28
C SER A 385 2.74 -19.56 -3.38
N THR A 386 2.67 -20.28 -2.27
CA THR A 386 1.75 -21.42 -2.12
C THR A 386 0.30 -20.91 -2.05
N SER A 387 -0.66 -21.76 -2.43
CA SER A 387 -2.07 -21.50 -2.17
C SER A 387 -2.44 -21.89 -0.73
N TRP A 388 -3.55 -21.34 -0.23
CA TRP A 388 -4.22 -21.85 0.97
C TRP A 388 -4.88 -23.22 0.72
N ASP A 389 -5.08 -23.60 -0.54
CA ASP A 389 -5.65 -24.89 -0.93
C ASP A 389 -4.63 -26.04 -0.88
N LEU A 390 -3.33 -25.72 -0.78
CA LEU A 390 -2.29 -26.73 -0.55
C LEU A 390 -2.48 -27.34 0.84
N LYS A 391 -2.50 -28.67 0.93
CA LYS A 391 -2.68 -29.35 2.21
C LYS A 391 -1.48 -29.12 3.12
N GLU A 392 -1.73 -28.88 4.41
CA GLU A 392 -0.66 -28.63 5.38
C GLU A 392 0.32 -29.80 5.50
N GLU A 393 -0.17 -31.05 5.42
CA GLU A 393 0.69 -32.24 5.48
C GLU A 393 1.65 -32.29 4.28
N GLU A 394 1.14 -32.02 3.09
CA GLU A 394 1.91 -32.00 1.83
C GLU A 394 2.93 -30.86 1.83
N ALA A 395 2.51 -29.65 2.23
CA ALA A 395 3.42 -28.52 2.38
C ALA A 395 4.55 -28.85 3.36
N THR A 396 4.22 -29.44 4.52
CA THR A 396 5.18 -29.81 5.55
C THR A 396 6.17 -30.86 5.06
N GLU A 397 5.71 -31.91 4.36
CA GLU A 397 6.56 -32.96 3.79
C GLU A 397 7.60 -32.39 2.81
N MET A 398 7.20 -31.38 2.04
CA MET A 398 8.05 -30.71 1.06
C MET A 398 8.90 -29.56 1.64
N GLY A 399 8.79 -29.26 2.94
CA GLY A 399 9.50 -28.14 3.57
C GLY A 399 8.96 -26.75 3.17
N LEU A 400 7.67 -26.68 2.86
CA LEU A 400 6.94 -25.48 2.45
C LEU A 400 5.90 -25.06 3.51
N PHE A 401 5.39 -23.84 3.36
CA PHE A 401 4.29 -23.29 4.19
C PHE A 401 3.09 -22.99 3.31
N THR A 402 1.88 -23.23 3.79
CA THR A 402 0.64 -22.84 3.09
C THR A 402 0.43 -21.32 3.16
N GLY A 403 -0.13 -20.74 2.09
CA GLY A 403 -0.41 -19.30 2.02
C GLY A 403 0.82 -18.39 2.21
N HIS A 404 2.02 -18.84 1.83
CA HIS A 404 3.28 -18.15 2.11
C HIS A 404 4.02 -17.72 0.85
N ALA A 405 4.63 -16.53 0.90
CA ALA A 405 5.35 -15.93 -0.21
C ALA A 405 6.86 -16.19 -0.15
N TYR A 406 7.44 -16.46 -1.31
CA TYR A 406 8.85 -16.70 -1.55
C TYR A 406 9.39 -15.70 -2.57
N ALA A 407 10.57 -15.16 -2.30
CA ALA A 407 11.27 -14.26 -3.20
C ALA A 407 11.97 -15.07 -4.31
N VAL A 408 11.79 -14.69 -5.58
CA VAL A 408 12.58 -15.26 -6.68
C VAL A 408 13.82 -14.42 -6.86
N LEU A 409 14.99 -14.97 -6.51
CA LEU A 409 16.26 -14.28 -6.60
C LEU A 409 16.92 -14.46 -7.98
N ARG A 410 16.83 -15.66 -8.55
CA ARG A 410 17.43 -16.00 -9.84
C ARG A 410 16.54 -16.92 -10.65
N ILE A 411 16.55 -16.74 -11.96
CA ILE A 411 16.04 -17.71 -12.95
C ILE A 411 17.23 -18.24 -13.76
N PHE A 412 17.23 -19.53 -14.03
CA PHE A 412 18.30 -20.19 -14.74
C PHE A 412 17.74 -21.26 -15.66
N GLN A 413 18.23 -21.28 -16.90
CA GLN A 413 17.98 -22.36 -17.85
C GLN A 413 19.32 -22.91 -18.29
N SER A 414 19.54 -24.21 -18.05
CA SER A 414 20.77 -24.88 -18.42
C SER A 414 20.83 -25.20 -19.92
N SER A 415 22.03 -25.54 -20.37
CA SER A 415 22.33 -26.05 -21.71
C SER A 415 21.52 -27.29 -22.10
N ASN A 416 21.17 -28.15 -21.13
CA ASN A 416 20.33 -29.34 -21.34
C ASN A 416 18.82 -29.05 -21.28
N GLY A 417 18.42 -27.78 -21.12
CA GLY A 417 17.02 -27.34 -21.08
C GLY A 417 16.36 -27.39 -19.70
N THR A 418 17.08 -27.75 -18.63
CA THR A 418 16.55 -27.74 -17.27
C THR A 418 16.26 -26.31 -16.81
N LYS A 419 15.05 -26.09 -16.32
CA LYS A 419 14.52 -24.79 -15.87
C LYS A 419 14.50 -24.74 -14.34
N LEU A 420 15.26 -23.82 -13.74
CA LEU A 420 15.39 -23.66 -12.28
C LEU A 420 15.10 -22.23 -11.81
N LEU A 421 14.44 -22.11 -10.65
CA LEU A 421 14.36 -20.86 -9.88
C LEU A 421 15.14 -20.99 -8.58
N GLN A 422 15.91 -19.95 -8.25
CA GLN A 422 16.47 -19.78 -6.91
C GLN A 422 15.50 -18.94 -6.08
N LEU A 423 15.01 -19.54 -5.00
CA LEU A 423 14.02 -18.97 -4.12
C LEU A 423 14.63 -18.63 -2.77
N LYS A 424 14.09 -17.61 -2.10
CA LYS A 424 14.38 -17.26 -0.71
C LYS A 424 13.11 -17.30 0.12
N ASN A 425 13.13 -18.11 1.18
CA ASN A 425 12.15 -18.09 2.26
C ASN A 425 12.59 -17.11 3.36
N PRO A 426 11.86 -16.00 3.61
CA PRO A 426 12.19 -15.08 4.71
C PRO A 426 11.99 -15.66 6.11
N TRP A 427 11.21 -16.75 6.29
CA TRP A 427 11.00 -17.42 7.58
C TRP A 427 12.09 -18.40 7.99
N ALA A 428 13.01 -18.76 7.09
CA ALA A 428 14.07 -19.70 7.38
C ALA A 428 14.98 -19.22 8.52
N SER A 429 15.42 -20.13 9.39
CA SER A 429 16.25 -19.81 10.56
C SER A 429 17.11 -20.99 10.99
N LYS A 430 18.40 -20.73 11.25
CA LYS A 430 19.25 -21.61 12.09
C LYS A 430 18.65 -21.74 13.50
N ILE A 431 18.46 -22.97 14.00
CA ILE A 431 18.08 -23.22 15.40
C ILE A 431 19.32 -23.39 16.28
N THR A 432 19.34 -22.75 17.45
CA THR A 432 20.30 -23.03 18.54
C THR A 432 19.71 -23.71 19.77
N LYS A 433 18.38 -23.88 19.90
CA LYS A 433 17.73 -24.64 21.00
C LYS A 433 16.46 -25.32 20.48
N LEU A 434 16.21 -26.58 20.83
CA LEU A 434 15.08 -27.42 20.38
C LEU A 434 14.04 -27.59 21.50
N THR A 435 12.79 -27.15 21.32
CA THR A 435 11.68 -27.48 22.25
C THR A 435 10.26 -27.47 21.68
N ASP A 436 10.01 -27.05 20.43
CA ASP A 436 8.63 -26.93 19.92
C ASP A 436 8.49 -27.56 18.53
N VAL A 437 7.46 -28.40 18.33
CA VAL A 437 7.18 -29.12 17.07
C VAL A 437 6.96 -28.16 15.89
N TRP A 438 6.22 -27.07 16.12
CA TRP A 438 6.06 -25.96 15.15
C TRP A 438 7.38 -25.27 14.77
N ARG A 439 8.40 -25.36 15.63
CA ARG A 439 9.72 -24.76 15.39
C ARG A 439 10.63 -25.69 14.59
N ILE A 440 10.42 -27.01 14.62
CA ILE A 440 11.13 -27.99 13.79
C ILE A 440 10.69 -27.89 12.33
N MET A 441 9.41 -27.66 12.06
CA MET A 441 8.90 -27.46 10.69
C MET A 441 9.47 -26.20 10.00
N ARG A 442 9.87 -25.17 10.77
CA ARG A 442 10.61 -23.99 10.24
C ARG A 442 12.04 -24.25 9.79
N THR A 443 12.57 -25.46 9.96
CA THR A 443 13.99 -25.77 9.71
C THR A 443 14.27 -26.73 8.59
N GLN A 444 13.23 -27.37 8.07
CA GLN A 444 13.39 -28.16 6.85
C GLN A 444 13.01 -27.23 5.71
N GLY A 445 14.02 -26.59 5.12
CA GLY A 445 13.85 -25.95 3.81
C GLY A 445 13.41 -26.98 2.77
N TRP A 446 13.10 -26.51 1.56
CA TRP A 446 12.67 -27.35 0.43
C TRP A 446 13.40 -28.69 0.38
N THR A 447 12.64 -29.80 0.39
CA THR A 447 13.18 -31.18 0.43
C THR A 447 13.06 -31.91 -0.91
N GLY A 448 12.35 -31.33 -1.89
CA GLY A 448 12.14 -31.93 -3.21
C GLY A 448 13.35 -31.83 -4.14
N ARG A 449 13.09 -31.94 -5.45
CA ARG A 449 14.15 -31.94 -6.48
C ARG A 449 14.96 -30.65 -6.43
N PHE A 450 16.28 -30.77 -6.57
CA PHE A 450 17.24 -29.66 -6.47
C PHE A 450 17.31 -28.99 -5.09
N SER A 451 16.77 -29.61 -4.04
CA SER A 451 17.08 -29.22 -2.66
C SER A 451 18.57 -29.36 -2.35
N ALA A 452 19.05 -28.73 -1.28
CA ALA A 452 20.46 -28.82 -0.88
C ALA A 452 20.87 -30.26 -0.51
N GLN A 453 19.92 -31.11 -0.11
CA GLN A 453 20.16 -32.50 0.26
C GLN A 453 19.97 -33.48 -0.92
N ASP A 454 19.43 -33.04 -2.07
CA ASP A 454 19.19 -33.88 -3.24
C ASP A 454 20.46 -34.17 -4.04
N LYS A 455 21.17 -35.21 -3.65
CA LYS A 455 22.40 -35.64 -4.33
C LYS A 455 22.15 -36.19 -5.74
N HIS A 456 20.92 -36.58 -6.07
CA HIS A 456 20.62 -37.16 -7.38
C HIS A 456 20.56 -36.07 -8.44
N SER A 457 19.78 -35.01 -8.20
CA SER A 457 19.68 -33.90 -9.17
C SER A 457 20.95 -33.05 -9.23
N TRP A 458 21.77 -33.05 -8.18
CA TRP A 458 23.09 -32.41 -8.14
C TRP A 458 24.27 -33.37 -8.42
N SER A 459 24.01 -34.52 -9.08
CA SER A 459 25.03 -35.56 -9.27
C SER A 459 26.06 -35.23 -10.37
N ASP A 460 25.72 -34.39 -11.34
CA ASP A 460 26.59 -33.99 -12.45
C ASP A 460 27.41 -32.74 -12.09
N PRO A 461 28.75 -32.85 -11.93
CA PRO A 461 29.59 -31.71 -11.60
C PRO A 461 29.57 -30.60 -12.66
N ALA A 462 29.43 -30.94 -13.95
CA ALA A 462 29.39 -29.94 -15.02
C ALA A 462 28.11 -29.10 -14.92
N PHE A 463 26.99 -29.74 -14.59
CA PHE A 463 25.73 -29.04 -14.31
C PHE A 463 25.82 -28.14 -13.06
N CYS A 464 26.42 -28.63 -11.97
CA CYS A 464 26.63 -27.82 -10.76
C CYS A 464 27.51 -26.59 -11.02
N GLU A 465 28.56 -26.74 -11.85
CA GLU A 465 29.40 -25.63 -12.30
C GLU A 465 28.61 -24.65 -13.18
N GLU A 466 27.76 -25.13 -14.08
CA GLU A 466 26.90 -24.30 -14.94
C GLU A 466 25.94 -23.43 -14.13
N VAL A 467 25.30 -24.02 -13.10
CA VAL A 467 24.41 -23.30 -12.17
C VAL A 467 25.21 -22.37 -11.25
N GLY A 468 26.48 -22.69 -10.98
CA GLY A 468 27.33 -22.01 -10.01
C GLY A 468 26.89 -22.27 -8.58
N TYR A 469 26.47 -23.49 -8.26
CA TYR A 469 25.93 -23.87 -6.96
C TYR A 469 26.71 -25.04 -6.33
N ASP A 470 27.14 -24.84 -5.09
CA ASP A 470 27.70 -25.91 -4.25
C ASP A 470 26.66 -26.35 -3.21
N ALA A 471 25.99 -27.47 -3.50
CA ALA A 471 24.98 -28.05 -2.63
C ALA A 471 25.56 -28.52 -1.28
N SER A 472 26.83 -28.97 -1.25
CA SER A 472 27.44 -29.51 -0.03
C SER A 472 27.70 -28.42 1.00
N SER A 473 28.19 -27.27 0.55
CA SER A 473 28.36 -26.09 1.41
C SER A 473 27.01 -25.52 1.87
N SER A 474 26.05 -25.43 0.97
CA SER A 474 24.73 -24.85 1.24
C SER A 474 23.87 -25.69 2.19
N ALA A 475 24.05 -27.01 2.21
CA ALA A 475 23.36 -27.90 3.15
C ALA A 475 23.72 -27.63 4.64
N THR A 476 24.79 -26.88 4.90
CA THR A 476 25.25 -26.55 6.26
C THR A 476 24.82 -25.17 6.76
N ASP A 477 24.35 -24.30 5.86
CA ASP A 477 23.94 -22.93 6.17
C ASP A 477 22.51 -22.66 5.69
N ASP A 478 21.54 -22.83 6.59
CA ASP A 478 20.15 -22.47 6.30
C ASP A 478 19.94 -20.94 6.40
N ASN A 479 20.20 -20.26 5.30
CA ASN A 479 19.82 -18.88 5.05
C ASN A 479 18.45 -18.77 4.34
N GLY A 480 17.74 -19.89 4.15
CA GLY A 480 16.47 -19.96 3.44
C GLY A 480 16.54 -19.86 1.92
N ILE A 481 17.73 -19.88 1.32
CA ILE A 481 17.89 -19.87 -0.13
C ILE A 481 17.99 -21.31 -0.63
N PHE A 482 17.21 -21.65 -1.65
CA PHE A 482 17.23 -22.97 -2.27
C PHE A 482 16.85 -22.90 -3.75
N TRP A 483 17.15 -23.95 -4.50
CA TRP A 483 16.75 -24.09 -5.90
C TRP A 483 15.54 -25.02 -6.01
N MET A 484 14.67 -24.73 -6.96
CA MET A 484 13.49 -25.53 -7.27
C MET A 484 13.31 -25.61 -8.79
N SER A 485 12.85 -26.76 -9.29
CA SER A 485 12.55 -26.93 -10.71
C SER A 485 11.29 -26.14 -11.09
N TRP A 486 11.21 -25.67 -12.34
CA TRP A 486 10.02 -24.95 -12.82
C TRP A 486 8.74 -25.78 -12.69
N ASP A 487 8.82 -27.10 -12.93
CA ASP A 487 7.68 -28.01 -12.77
C ASP A 487 7.20 -28.05 -11.31
N ASP A 488 8.12 -28.09 -10.34
CA ASP A 488 7.76 -28.08 -8.92
C ASP A 488 7.22 -26.71 -8.49
N VAL A 489 7.69 -25.62 -9.09
CA VAL A 489 7.13 -24.27 -8.89
C VAL A 489 5.67 -24.23 -9.37
N LEU A 490 5.38 -24.77 -10.56
CA LEU A 490 4.00 -24.83 -11.08
C LEU A 490 3.09 -25.71 -10.22
N LEU A 491 3.66 -26.77 -9.62
CA LEU A 491 2.92 -27.69 -8.78
C LEU A 491 2.59 -27.10 -7.40
N TYR A 492 3.58 -26.51 -6.72
CA TYR A 492 3.45 -26.08 -5.31
C TYR A 492 3.28 -24.57 -5.14
N LEU A 493 3.77 -23.76 -6.08
CA LEU A 493 3.91 -22.30 -5.99
C LEU A 493 3.26 -21.57 -7.18
N CYS A 494 2.07 -22.03 -7.58
CA CYS A 494 1.37 -21.59 -8.78
C CYS A 494 0.92 -20.11 -8.78
N ASN A 495 0.92 -19.44 -7.63
CA ASN A 495 0.61 -18.01 -7.53
C ASN A 495 1.85 -17.17 -7.81
N ILE A 496 2.04 -16.79 -9.08
CA ILE A 496 3.18 -15.98 -9.53
C ILE A 496 2.77 -14.52 -9.68
N HIS A 497 3.49 -13.64 -8.98
CA HIS A 497 3.35 -12.19 -9.11
C HIS A 497 4.62 -11.61 -9.70
N VAL A 498 4.48 -10.85 -10.78
CA VAL A 498 5.54 -10.16 -11.50
C VAL A 498 5.32 -8.66 -11.36
N SER A 499 6.37 -7.89 -11.16
CA SER A 499 6.35 -6.44 -11.17
C SER A 499 7.29 -5.96 -12.27
N TRP A 500 6.76 -5.34 -13.32
CA TRP A 500 7.50 -4.98 -14.53
C TRP A 500 8.04 -3.55 -14.48
N ASN A 501 9.27 -3.37 -14.97
CA ASN A 501 9.91 -2.08 -15.08
C ASN A 501 9.08 -1.15 -15.99
N PRO A 502 8.53 -0.03 -15.48
CA PRO A 502 7.73 0.88 -16.29
C PRO A 502 8.56 1.61 -17.36
N GLU A 503 9.90 1.56 -17.28
CA GLU A 503 10.81 2.10 -18.30
C GLU A 503 10.81 1.28 -19.60
N LEU A 504 10.18 0.10 -19.63
CA LEU A 504 9.89 -0.64 -20.86
C LEU A 504 8.98 0.13 -21.83
N PHE A 505 8.30 1.17 -21.35
CA PHE A 505 7.33 1.94 -22.12
C PHE A 505 7.74 3.41 -22.17
N ASP A 506 8.03 3.90 -23.37
CA ASP A 506 8.36 5.30 -23.59
C ASP A 506 7.15 6.21 -23.44
N PHE A 507 5.95 5.70 -23.75
CA PHE A 507 4.70 6.45 -23.72
C PHE A 507 3.86 5.98 -22.55
N ARG A 508 3.61 6.90 -21.61
CA ARG A 508 2.90 6.61 -20.36
C ARG A 508 2.01 7.79 -20.01
N THR A 509 0.83 7.50 -19.49
CA THR A 509 -0.02 8.50 -18.86
C THR A 509 -0.81 7.86 -17.74
N GLU A 510 -1.23 8.65 -16.77
CA GLU A 510 -2.10 8.20 -15.69
C GLU A 510 -3.24 9.19 -15.49
N VAL A 511 -4.33 8.72 -14.89
CA VAL A 511 -5.44 9.55 -14.47
C VAL A 511 -5.99 9.06 -13.14
N HIS A 512 -6.21 9.99 -12.21
CA HIS A 512 -6.86 9.71 -10.93
C HIS A 512 -8.32 10.15 -10.96
N ALA A 513 -9.23 9.25 -10.59
CA ALA A 513 -10.65 9.53 -10.65
C ALA A 513 -11.41 8.86 -9.51
N ARG A 514 -12.67 9.25 -9.38
CA ARG A 514 -13.62 8.68 -8.43
C ARG A 514 -14.86 8.25 -9.19
N TRP A 515 -15.30 7.04 -8.91
CA TRP A 515 -16.56 6.47 -9.35
C TRP A 515 -17.58 6.64 -8.22
N ASP A 516 -18.62 7.44 -8.47
CA ASP A 516 -19.71 7.65 -7.52
C ASP A 516 -20.67 6.45 -7.51
N ALA A 517 -21.05 6.00 -6.32
CA ALA A 517 -22.00 4.92 -6.12
C ALA A 517 -23.37 5.23 -6.73
N ASN A 518 -23.77 6.51 -6.74
CA ASN A 518 -25.12 6.94 -7.11
C ASN A 518 -25.33 7.12 -8.63
N VAL A 519 -24.32 6.81 -9.45
CA VAL A 519 -24.35 7.02 -10.91
C VAL A 519 -24.42 5.69 -11.65
N GLY A 520 -25.48 5.42 -12.41
CA GLY A 520 -25.66 4.14 -13.12
C GLY A 520 -26.25 3.04 -12.25
N PRO A 521 -26.47 1.84 -12.82
CA PRO A 521 -26.99 0.70 -12.07
C PRO A 521 -25.95 0.15 -11.07
N GLU A 522 -26.41 -0.59 -10.07
CA GLU A 522 -25.54 -1.35 -9.16
C GLU A 522 -24.87 -2.53 -9.88
N ASP A 523 -25.62 -3.19 -10.76
CA ASP A 523 -25.17 -4.25 -11.66
C ASP A 523 -25.07 -3.70 -13.09
N ASP A 524 -23.85 -3.69 -13.63
CA ASP A 524 -23.54 -3.14 -14.95
C ASP A 524 -23.58 -4.18 -16.09
N SER A 525 -23.97 -5.43 -15.80
CA SER A 525 -24.05 -6.54 -16.76
C SER A 525 -25.00 -6.31 -17.94
N TYR A 526 -25.92 -5.34 -17.83
CA TYR A 526 -26.84 -4.99 -18.90
C TYR A 526 -26.57 -3.61 -19.52
N ASN A 527 -25.85 -2.72 -18.83
CA ASN A 527 -25.67 -1.33 -19.27
C ASN A 527 -24.40 -0.68 -18.72
N LEU A 528 -23.46 -0.39 -19.62
CA LEU A 528 -22.16 0.22 -19.33
C LEU A 528 -22.12 1.75 -19.51
N SER A 529 -23.21 2.37 -19.93
CA SER A 529 -23.23 3.79 -20.33
C SER A 529 -22.86 4.78 -19.23
N HIS A 530 -23.04 4.39 -17.96
CA HIS A 530 -22.75 5.21 -16.78
C HIS A 530 -21.41 4.85 -16.13
N ASN A 531 -20.75 3.80 -16.62
CA ASN A 531 -19.45 3.41 -16.13
C ASN A 531 -18.39 4.41 -16.60
N PRO A 532 -17.27 4.56 -15.88
CA PRO A 532 -16.17 5.34 -16.37
C PRO A 532 -15.62 4.74 -17.67
N GLN A 533 -15.65 5.54 -18.73
CA GLN A 533 -15.09 5.18 -20.04
C GLN A 533 -13.98 6.15 -20.42
N TYR A 534 -12.92 5.60 -21.01
CA TYR A 534 -11.79 6.34 -21.54
C TYR A 534 -11.55 5.94 -22.99
N THR A 535 -11.07 6.88 -23.79
CA THR A 535 -10.73 6.61 -25.18
C THR A 535 -9.22 6.53 -25.32
N ILE A 536 -8.71 5.51 -26.01
CA ILE A 536 -7.32 5.44 -26.44
C ILE A 536 -7.27 5.50 -27.97
N THR A 537 -6.49 6.44 -28.49
CA THR A 537 -6.18 6.53 -29.91
C THR A 537 -4.71 6.19 -30.13
N LEU A 538 -4.45 5.06 -30.79
CA LEU A 538 -3.11 4.62 -31.17
C LEU A 538 -2.62 5.38 -32.41
N SER A 539 -1.34 5.75 -32.42
CA SER A 539 -0.72 6.32 -33.62
C SER A 539 -0.66 5.32 -34.77
N GLU A 540 -0.52 5.80 -36.01
CA GLU A 540 -0.35 4.92 -37.18
C GLU A 540 0.89 4.02 -37.03
N GLU A 541 1.96 4.54 -36.44
CA GLU A 541 3.16 3.75 -36.13
C GLU A 541 2.88 2.67 -35.10
N ALA A 542 2.09 2.97 -34.06
CA ALA A 542 1.69 1.97 -33.07
C ALA A 542 0.95 0.79 -33.70
N ILE A 543 0.03 1.05 -34.63
CA ILE A 543 -0.65 0.00 -35.40
C ILE A 543 0.35 -0.77 -36.28
N ARG A 544 1.19 -0.06 -37.04
CA ARG A 544 2.14 -0.66 -37.98
C ARG A 544 3.13 -1.59 -37.28
N SER A 545 3.62 -1.20 -36.10
CA SER A 545 4.59 -1.97 -35.33
C SER A 545 3.96 -2.96 -34.36
N LYS A 546 2.63 -3.12 -34.36
CA LYS A 546 1.89 -3.93 -33.37
C LYS A 546 2.27 -3.60 -31.94
N ALA A 547 2.19 -2.32 -31.58
CA ALA A 547 2.58 -1.84 -30.26
C ALA A 547 1.81 -2.56 -29.14
N SER A 548 2.49 -2.76 -28.00
CA SER A 548 1.88 -3.34 -26.81
C SER A 548 1.33 -2.21 -25.95
N LEU A 549 0.04 -2.30 -25.61
CA LEU A 549 -0.70 -1.38 -24.75
C LEU A 549 -1.06 -2.10 -23.45
N TRP A 550 -0.61 -1.55 -22.33
CA TRP A 550 -0.86 -2.08 -20.99
C TRP A 550 -1.68 -1.09 -20.20
N LEU A 551 -2.75 -1.58 -19.58
CA LEU A 551 -3.75 -0.80 -18.84
C LEU A 551 -3.81 -1.33 -17.41
N LEU A 552 -3.35 -0.54 -16.46
CA LEU A 552 -3.34 -0.87 -15.05
C LEU A 552 -4.43 -0.06 -14.35
N LEU A 553 -5.50 -0.74 -13.91
CA LEU A 553 -6.50 -0.19 -13.02
C LEU A 553 -6.08 -0.46 -11.58
N SER A 554 -5.84 0.61 -10.81
CA SER A 554 -5.48 0.53 -9.39
C SER A 554 -6.57 1.14 -8.53
N ARG A 555 -7.29 0.31 -7.78
CA ARG A 555 -8.29 0.74 -6.80
C ARG A 555 -7.61 1.48 -5.64
N HIS A 556 -8.23 2.57 -5.18
CA HIS A 556 -7.76 3.30 -4.01
C HIS A 556 -8.36 2.66 -2.76
N VAL A 557 -7.49 2.15 -1.89
CA VAL A 557 -7.86 1.59 -0.59
C VAL A 557 -8.35 2.72 0.32
N THR A 558 -9.48 2.49 0.97
CA THR A 558 -10.08 3.46 1.90
C THR A 558 -9.72 3.13 3.34
N LYS A 559 -9.81 4.14 4.22
CA LYS A 559 -9.67 3.92 5.67
C LYS A 559 -10.70 2.92 6.22
N GLN A 560 -11.95 2.97 5.73
CA GLN A 560 -13.03 2.11 6.22
C GLN A 560 -12.76 0.64 5.90
N GLU A 561 -12.26 0.37 4.69
CA GLU A 561 -11.86 -0.96 4.25
C GLU A 561 -10.77 -1.54 5.16
N GLN A 562 -9.73 -0.78 5.46
CA GLN A 562 -8.64 -1.23 6.35
C GLN A 562 -9.07 -1.40 7.80
N GLU A 563 -10.03 -0.61 8.30
CA GLU A 563 -10.53 -0.72 9.67
C GLU A 563 -11.53 -1.86 9.85
N ASN A 564 -12.33 -2.17 8.82
CA ASN A 564 -13.39 -3.18 8.88
C ASN A 564 -13.00 -4.53 8.27
N GLY A 565 -11.95 -4.58 7.44
CA GLY A 565 -11.43 -5.80 6.82
C GLY A 565 -12.31 -6.43 5.74
N VAL A 566 -13.27 -5.67 5.18
CA VAL A 566 -14.17 -6.16 4.12
C VAL A 566 -13.86 -5.43 2.81
N VAL A 567 -13.39 -6.17 1.81
CA VAL A 567 -13.27 -5.74 0.42
C VAL A 567 -14.31 -6.51 -0.39
N SER A 568 -15.38 -5.83 -0.79
CA SER A 568 -16.44 -6.42 -1.61
C SER A 568 -16.41 -5.95 -3.07
N ASP A 569 -15.51 -5.03 -3.43
CA ASP A 569 -15.41 -4.54 -4.80
C ASP A 569 -14.70 -5.56 -5.69
N PHE A 570 -15.40 -6.12 -6.68
CA PHE A 570 -14.77 -6.83 -7.79
C PHE A 570 -14.77 -5.91 -9.01
N LEU A 571 -13.58 -5.47 -9.40
CA LEU A 571 -13.38 -4.53 -10.51
C LEU A 571 -12.69 -5.21 -11.67
N THR A 572 -12.94 -4.67 -12.86
CA THR A 572 -12.20 -5.01 -14.08
C THR A 572 -12.18 -3.84 -15.05
N LEU A 573 -11.51 -4.03 -16.19
CA LEU A 573 -11.65 -3.18 -17.36
C LEU A 573 -11.77 -4.04 -18.62
N HIS A 574 -12.59 -3.58 -19.57
CA HIS A 574 -12.79 -4.21 -20.87
C HIS A 574 -12.31 -3.28 -21.98
N ILE A 575 -11.83 -3.86 -23.09
CA ILE A 575 -11.45 -3.10 -24.28
C ILE A 575 -12.48 -3.36 -25.37
N HIS A 576 -13.03 -2.27 -25.91
CA HIS A 576 -13.99 -2.30 -27.01
C HIS A 576 -13.45 -1.53 -28.20
N ARG A 577 -13.70 -2.05 -29.40
CA ARG A 577 -13.42 -1.33 -30.64
C ARG A 577 -14.51 -0.29 -30.90
N ILE A 578 -14.11 0.96 -31.14
CA ILE A 578 -15.00 2.09 -31.47
C ILE A 578 -14.54 2.81 -32.74
N LYS A 579 -15.44 3.57 -33.37
CA LYS A 579 -15.15 4.29 -34.63
C LYS A 579 -14.85 5.77 -34.43
N ASP A 580 -15.32 6.36 -33.33
CA ASP A 580 -15.21 7.78 -33.01
C ASP A 580 -14.73 7.93 -31.57
N GLU A 581 -13.81 8.87 -31.32
CA GLU A 581 -13.26 9.10 -29.97
C GLU A 581 -14.32 9.53 -28.93
N ASN A 582 -15.50 9.97 -29.38
CA ASN A 582 -16.63 10.37 -28.54
C ASN A 582 -17.72 9.28 -28.43
N GLN A 583 -17.53 8.11 -29.06
CA GLN A 583 -18.49 7.01 -28.99
C GLN A 583 -18.50 6.37 -27.60
N LEU A 584 -19.70 6.29 -26.99
CA LEU A 584 -19.92 5.53 -25.76
C LEU A 584 -20.29 4.08 -26.06
N VAL A 585 -19.82 3.19 -25.18
CA VAL A 585 -20.21 1.79 -25.15
C VAL A 585 -21.39 1.64 -24.20
N PHE A 586 -22.49 1.08 -24.68
CA PHE A 586 -23.72 0.90 -23.90
C PHE A 586 -23.90 -0.55 -23.43
N SER A 587 -23.56 -1.51 -24.30
CA SER A 587 -23.78 -2.94 -24.05
C SER A 587 -22.43 -3.67 -23.89
N PRO A 588 -22.29 -4.58 -22.91
CA PRO A 588 -21.06 -5.35 -22.70
C PRO A 588 -20.58 -6.12 -23.92
N ASP A 589 -21.48 -6.60 -24.78
CA ASP A 589 -21.10 -7.43 -25.93
C ASP A 589 -20.80 -6.60 -27.19
N SER A 590 -20.93 -5.27 -27.11
CA SER A 590 -20.74 -4.40 -28.26
C SER A 590 -19.25 -4.28 -28.62
N ASN A 591 -18.81 -5.00 -29.66
CA ASN A 591 -17.45 -4.96 -30.21
C ASN A 591 -16.36 -5.11 -29.14
N ARG A 592 -16.61 -5.92 -28.11
CA ARG A 592 -15.60 -6.26 -27.08
C ARG A 592 -14.49 -7.08 -27.75
N ILE A 593 -13.26 -6.60 -27.63
CA ILE A 593 -12.07 -7.28 -28.20
C ILE A 593 -11.18 -7.87 -27.12
N LEU A 594 -11.36 -7.47 -25.85
CA LEU A 594 -10.67 -8.06 -24.72
C LEU A 594 -11.57 -7.98 -23.49
N GLU A 595 -11.70 -9.11 -22.80
CA GLU A 595 -12.40 -9.22 -21.53
C GLU A 595 -11.45 -9.35 -20.35
N GLY A 596 -11.43 -8.35 -19.46
CA GLY A 596 -10.65 -8.41 -18.24
C GLY A 596 -11.31 -9.29 -17.16
N ILE A 597 -10.49 -9.84 -16.26
CA ILE A 597 -10.94 -10.64 -15.13
C ILE A 597 -11.51 -9.78 -14.00
N TYR A 598 -12.72 -10.09 -13.52
CA TYR A 598 -13.27 -9.51 -12.30
C TYR A 598 -12.49 -10.02 -11.09
N THR A 599 -11.93 -9.09 -10.31
CA THR A 599 -11.16 -9.44 -9.12
C THR A 599 -11.26 -8.35 -8.07
N ASN A 600 -11.19 -8.75 -6.81
CA ASN A 600 -11.06 -7.86 -5.67
C ASN A 600 -9.61 -7.45 -5.36
N ASN A 601 -8.65 -7.88 -6.20
CA ASN A 601 -7.29 -7.39 -6.15
C ASN A 601 -7.25 -5.87 -6.35
N GLN A 602 -6.33 -5.21 -5.63
CA GLN A 602 -6.18 -3.76 -5.74
C GLN A 602 -5.73 -3.32 -7.14
N HIS A 603 -4.99 -4.18 -7.84
CA HIS A 603 -4.41 -3.89 -9.15
C HIS A 603 -4.91 -4.90 -10.18
N VAL A 604 -5.47 -4.40 -11.28
CA VAL A 604 -5.91 -5.19 -12.43
C VAL A 604 -5.15 -4.73 -13.66
N LEU A 605 -4.31 -5.60 -14.21
CA LEU A 605 -3.54 -5.34 -15.42
C LEU A 605 -4.20 -6.05 -16.60
N VAL A 606 -4.46 -5.28 -17.65
CA VAL A 606 -4.88 -5.77 -18.96
C VAL A 606 -3.80 -5.43 -19.97
N ARG A 607 -3.47 -6.38 -20.85
CA ARG A 607 -2.44 -6.24 -21.87
C ARG A 607 -3.05 -6.50 -23.24
N TYR A 608 -2.76 -5.64 -24.19
CA TYR A 608 -3.34 -5.68 -25.54
C TYR A 608 -2.27 -5.32 -26.57
N ASP A 609 -2.06 -6.19 -27.56
CA ASP A 609 -1.17 -5.88 -28.68
C ASP A 609 -1.99 -5.38 -29.87
N ALA A 610 -1.53 -4.33 -30.55
CA ALA A 610 -2.28 -3.71 -31.64
C ALA A 610 -2.31 -4.61 -32.89
N GLU A 611 -3.34 -5.43 -33.02
CA GLU A 611 -3.39 -6.48 -34.06
C GLU A 611 -3.76 -5.98 -35.47
N SER A 612 -4.57 -4.91 -35.57
CA SER A 612 -5.11 -4.43 -36.83
C SER A 612 -5.38 -2.92 -36.83
N SER A 613 -5.47 -2.33 -38.02
CA SER A 613 -5.81 -0.91 -38.19
C SER A 613 -7.22 -0.55 -37.72
N GLU A 614 -8.12 -1.52 -37.62
CA GLU A 614 -9.46 -1.30 -37.06
C GLU A 614 -9.42 -1.03 -35.55
N ASN A 615 -8.30 -1.34 -34.88
CA ASN A 615 -8.09 -1.14 -33.45
C ASN A 615 -7.39 0.19 -33.15
N GLN A 616 -7.39 1.15 -34.09
CA GLN A 616 -6.77 2.45 -33.89
C GLN A 616 -7.45 3.27 -32.78
N VAL A 617 -8.77 3.13 -32.62
CA VAL A 617 -9.54 3.84 -31.58
C VAL A 617 -10.25 2.81 -30.70
N LEU A 618 -9.93 2.84 -29.41
CA LEU A 618 -10.40 1.88 -28.41
C LEU A 618 -11.14 2.61 -27.30
N SER A 619 -12.23 2.01 -26.82
CA SER A 619 -12.89 2.40 -25.58
C SER A 619 -12.46 1.47 -24.46
N ILE A 620 -11.97 2.05 -23.37
CA ILE A 620 -11.59 1.37 -22.14
C ILE A 620 -12.72 1.60 -21.15
N VAL A 621 -13.49 0.54 -20.88
CA VAL A 621 -14.65 0.61 -19.99
C VAL A 621 -14.29 -0.06 -18.67
N LEU A 622 -14.34 0.68 -17.58
CA LEU A 622 -14.23 0.09 -16.24
C LEU A 622 -15.55 -0.60 -15.90
N SER A 623 -15.49 -1.76 -15.25
CA SER A 623 -16.67 -2.49 -14.79
C SER A 623 -16.55 -2.84 -13.31
N HIS A 624 -17.68 -2.90 -12.63
CA HIS A 624 -17.80 -3.17 -11.20
C HIS A 624 -18.95 -4.15 -10.97
N ASP A 625 -18.66 -5.29 -10.35
CA ASP A 625 -19.67 -6.24 -9.91
C ASP A 625 -20.30 -5.77 -8.59
N MET A 626 -21.56 -5.36 -8.66
CA MET A 626 -22.39 -4.94 -7.52
C MET A 626 -21.85 -3.71 -6.78
N LYS A 627 -21.84 -2.57 -7.47
CA LYS A 627 -21.36 -1.30 -6.91
C LYS A 627 -22.26 -0.81 -5.76
N SER A 628 -21.66 -0.72 -4.57
CA SER A 628 -22.38 -0.34 -3.33
C SER A 628 -21.85 0.91 -2.63
N HIS A 629 -20.69 1.42 -3.04
CA HIS A 629 -20.09 2.63 -2.45
C HIS A 629 -19.17 3.35 -3.45
N ASP A 630 -18.70 4.54 -3.07
CA ASP A 630 -17.79 5.31 -3.91
C ASP A 630 -16.43 4.61 -4.00
N VAL A 631 -15.87 4.56 -5.20
CA VAL A 631 -14.58 3.91 -5.47
C VAL A 631 -13.61 4.94 -6.06
N GLY A 632 -12.51 5.21 -5.36
CA GLY A 632 -11.38 5.93 -5.95
C GLY A 632 -10.52 4.97 -6.77
N TYR A 633 -9.93 5.45 -7.86
CA TYR A 633 -9.03 4.64 -8.67
C TYR A 633 -8.01 5.49 -9.43
N THR A 634 -6.95 4.81 -9.88
CA THR A 634 -6.01 5.30 -10.88
C THR A 634 -6.07 4.39 -12.09
N LEU A 635 -6.18 4.96 -13.29
CA LEU A 635 -5.94 4.24 -14.54
C LEU A 635 -4.58 4.69 -15.08
N SER A 636 -3.61 3.78 -15.12
CA SER A 636 -2.30 4.00 -15.73
C SER A 636 -2.22 3.27 -17.06
N CYS A 637 -1.81 3.97 -18.11
CA CYS A 637 -1.69 3.45 -19.46
C CYS A 637 -0.22 3.52 -19.88
N TYR A 638 0.30 2.40 -20.38
CA TYR A 638 1.67 2.25 -20.86
C TYR A 638 1.65 1.71 -22.29
N CYS A 639 2.41 2.29 -23.19
CA CYS A 639 2.50 1.81 -24.56
C CYS A 639 3.92 1.91 -25.11
N THR A 640 4.31 0.94 -25.94
CA THR A 640 5.62 0.94 -26.59
C THR A 640 5.72 1.97 -27.72
N LYS A 641 4.59 2.57 -28.12
CA LYS A 641 4.48 3.62 -29.14
C LYS A 641 3.50 4.70 -28.72
N GLU A 642 3.50 5.81 -29.46
CA GLU A 642 2.68 6.97 -29.14
C GLU A 642 1.18 6.66 -29.19
N PHE A 643 0.46 7.15 -28.19
CA PHE A 643 -0.99 7.10 -28.07
C PHE A 643 -1.53 8.35 -27.39
N LYS A 644 -2.83 8.59 -27.55
CA LYS A 644 -3.58 9.66 -26.87
C LYS A 644 -4.63 9.04 -25.96
N LEU A 645 -4.62 9.40 -24.68
CA LEU A 645 -5.71 9.13 -23.74
C LEU A 645 -6.72 10.29 -23.76
N GLY A 646 -8.00 9.97 -23.80
CA GLY A 646 -9.10 10.92 -23.75
C GLY A 646 -10.29 10.39 -22.96
N ARG A 647 -11.37 11.17 -22.96
CA ARG A 647 -12.69 10.76 -22.47
C ARG A 647 -13.74 11.06 -23.54
N PRO A 648 -14.75 10.20 -23.71
CA PRO A 648 -15.85 10.48 -24.61
C PRO A 648 -16.59 11.72 -24.13
N LYS A 649 -16.80 12.70 -25.02
CA LYS A 649 -17.58 13.90 -24.69
C LYS A 649 -19.07 13.56 -24.75
N LEU A 650 -19.74 13.66 -23.61
CA LEU A 650 -21.21 13.58 -23.53
C LEU A 650 -21.82 14.88 -24.08
N ASP A 651 -22.00 14.98 -25.40
CA ASP A 651 -22.78 16.04 -26.04
C ASP A 651 -24.29 15.79 -25.87
N PHE A 652 -24.78 15.70 -24.63
CA PHE A 652 -26.21 15.75 -24.36
C PHE A 652 -26.57 17.14 -23.85
N ALA A 653 -27.09 17.97 -24.76
CA ALA A 653 -27.86 19.14 -24.37
C ALA A 653 -29.06 18.66 -23.53
N LEU A 654 -28.97 18.81 -22.21
CA LEU A 654 -30.01 18.44 -21.27
C LEU A 654 -31.25 19.30 -21.56
N ARG A 655 -32.22 18.76 -22.30
CA ARG A 655 -33.51 19.42 -22.57
C ARG A 655 -34.51 18.94 -21.52
N GLN A 656 -34.63 19.71 -20.45
CA GLN A 656 -35.70 19.50 -19.47
C GLN A 656 -37.00 20.06 -20.04
N THR A 657 -37.88 19.19 -20.54
CA THR A 657 -39.25 19.58 -20.88
C THR A 657 -40.09 19.53 -19.61
N ILE A 658 -40.37 20.69 -19.02
CA ILE A 658 -41.36 20.82 -17.96
C ILE A 658 -42.73 20.68 -18.63
N LEU A 659 -43.39 19.53 -18.47
CA LEU A 659 -44.80 19.39 -18.82
C LEU A 659 -45.62 20.09 -17.73
N GLY A 660 -46.03 21.33 -18.00
CA GLY A 660 -46.97 22.07 -17.17
C GLY A 660 -48.38 21.99 -17.74
N SER A 661 -49.30 21.43 -16.97
CA SER A 661 -50.52 22.12 -16.47
C SER A 661 -51.26 21.19 -15.52
#